data_AF-D0MUV3-F1
#
_entry.id   AF-D0MUV3-F1
#
_cell.length_a   1.000
_cell.length_b   1.000
_cell.length_c   1.000
_cell.angle_alpha   90.00
_cell.angle_beta   90.00
_cell.angle_gamma   90.00
#
_symmetry.space_group_name_H-M   'P 1'
#
loop_
_entity.id
_entity.type
_entity.pdbx_description
1 polymer ?
#
loop_
_entity_poly.entity_id
_entity_poly.type
_entity_poly.pdbx_seq_one_letter_code
_entity_poly.pdbx_strand_id
1 'polypeptide(L)'
;MAVGTLTRVAYVENADFSGANDAVTEMLSTVNEFKTLGFATIEAAIAAVKKDDAELVVVPVETATRGSCYETYDLLLKYDLAVVGESAGPTRFWTVAKTSVEPSLKAAACKTSLAFAFASGNAHGQLYRALDMFASREIDLTKVESRPWSSAHPSAGKAEFIFYVDLKARQSDAKVVEAIASLRSMCSYVRVLGCYASGVLEATNGAPNASTQELTMAQKYPLSPVFDTTKIAKTLAVFGVTKQMEAEGKSVYSLCVGEPDFQPPKRVLDAGIRAIQEGKTKYCDMRGMADLREIIAKYLKVAKGVTYDPKEVQVCGGAQQALYNVILAILRPGDKVLLPSPYWGSYEGILAQVKTQMVQLRNTLEENYLINPVKLEETLTANPEIRILILCNPSNPAGTLHSPEQLEQIAAVLRKPQFRHVIVISDEIYEQLVYQDEGASKRVCKSFATIPGMYERTVLINGFSKAYAMTGLRIGYMAGPSHFIEPCYLMQGQLTSCANSVGQVMAIEAMKMELDAIEKGEVRVAENLHGLDLKRQYIAKRLQAMTNVRFAYPTSSFYVFVDLGLLFEGKKAYTAEGEEIHNVDDFCDYLIRKNGVAVGPGSDMGEPHGLRISYAGSMDTMIHSMDGLDVALKSLTFK
;
A
#
# COMPACT_ATOMS: atom_id res chain seq x y z
N MET A 1 -32.43 22.43 30.57
CA MET A 1 -32.31 23.72 31.27
C MET A 1 -31.57 23.50 32.58
N ALA A 2 -30.35 24.01 32.68
CA ALA A 2 -29.71 24.38 33.94
C ALA A 2 -29.08 25.76 33.69
N VAL A 3 -29.42 26.70 34.55
CA VAL A 3 -29.09 28.12 34.50
C VAL A 3 -27.69 28.31 35.09
N GLY A 4 -26.81 29.04 34.39
CA GLY A 4 -25.75 29.86 34.97
C GLY A 4 -24.61 29.16 35.72
N THR A 5 -23.87 28.23 35.12
CA THR A 5 -22.55 27.84 35.66
C THR A 5 -21.51 28.88 35.28
N LEU A 6 -21.08 29.65 36.29
CA LEU A 6 -19.98 30.62 36.22
C LEU A 6 -18.66 29.91 35.84
N THR A 7 -18.02 30.33 34.74
CA THR A 7 -16.74 29.74 34.30
C THR A 7 -15.64 30.06 35.30
N ARG A 8 -14.96 29.06 35.85
CA ARG A 8 -13.82 29.23 36.78
C ARG A 8 -12.52 29.21 36.00
N VAL A 9 -11.70 30.21 36.23
CA VAL A 9 -10.45 30.45 35.49
C VAL A 9 -9.31 30.50 36.49
N ALA A 10 -8.47 29.47 36.46
CA ALA A 10 -7.24 29.46 37.22
C ALA A 10 -6.20 30.40 36.60
N TYR A 11 -5.39 31.06 37.42
CA TYR A 11 -4.23 31.81 36.95
C TYR A 11 -3.09 31.74 37.96
N VAL A 12 -1.89 32.03 37.49
CA VAL A 12 -0.69 32.04 38.34
C VAL A 12 -0.52 33.41 38.96
N GLU A 13 -0.61 33.48 40.29
CA GLU A 13 -0.42 34.68 41.08
C GLU A 13 1.03 34.71 41.61
N ASN A 14 1.95 35.10 40.73
CA ASN A 14 3.37 35.16 41.01
C ASN A 14 3.95 36.48 40.48
N ALA A 15 4.77 37.16 41.31
CA ALA A 15 5.40 38.42 40.98
C ALA A 15 6.31 38.35 39.73
N ASP A 16 6.86 37.17 39.43
CA ASP A 16 7.67 36.92 38.24
C ASP A 16 6.86 36.89 36.94
N PHE A 17 5.53 36.74 37.03
CA PHE A 17 4.59 36.66 35.91
C PHE A 17 3.47 37.70 36.06
N SER A 18 3.85 38.94 36.36
CA SER A 18 2.93 40.06 36.48
C SER A 18 2.07 40.22 35.22
N GLY A 19 0.76 40.41 35.38
CA GLY A 19 -0.19 40.57 34.28
C GLY A 19 -1.02 39.33 33.94
N ALA A 20 -0.84 38.20 34.65
CA ALA A 20 -1.67 36.99 34.43
C ALA A 20 -3.17 37.26 34.65
N ASN A 21 -3.54 38.00 35.69
CA ASN A 21 -4.93 38.37 35.97
C ASN A 21 -5.50 39.38 34.95
N ASP A 22 -4.65 40.28 34.44
CA ASP A 22 -5.03 41.22 33.38
C ASP A 22 -5.25 40.48 32.07
N ALA A 23 -4.39 39.49 31.76
CA ALA A 23 -4.53 38.61 30.60
C ALA A 23 -5.80 37.75 30.67
N VAL A 24 -6.20 37.28 31.86
CA VAL A 24 -7.50 36.63 32.07
C VAL A 24 -8.65 37.57 31.67
N THR A 25 -8.60 38.83 32.12
CA THR A 25 -9.64 39.84 31.86
C THR A 25 -9.69 40.21 30.38
N GLU A 26 -8.54 40.38 29.74
CA GLU A 26 -8.42 40.65 28.30
C GLU A 26 -9.01 39.51 27.47
N MET A 27 -8.50 38.29 27.69
CA MET A 27 -8.84 37.13 26.87
C MET A 27 -10.31 36.71 27.07
N LEU A 28 -10.87 36.83 28.27
CA LEU A 28 -12.24 36.38 28.55
C LEU A 28 -13.27 37.51 28.57
N SER A 29 -12.92 38.69 28.03
CA SER A 29 -13.80 39.87 27.99
C SER A 29 -15.15 39.66 27.28
N THR A 30 -15.30 38.63 26.45
CA THR A 30 -16.58 38.28 25.78
C THR A 30 -17.32 37.11 26.45
N VAL A 31 -16.75 36.51 27.49
CA VAL A 31 -17.40 35.45 28.27
C VAL A 31 -18.32 36.11 29.30
N ASN A 32 -19.62 35.82 29.22
CA ASN A 32 -20.68 36.55 29.94
C ASN A 32 -20.47 36.66 31.46
N GLU A 33 -20.02 35.58 32.13
CA GLU A 33 -19.68 35.60 33.57
C GLU A 33 -18.56 34.58 33.88
N PHE A 34 -17.49 35.00 34.57
CA PHE A 34 -16.41 34.12 35.03
C PHE A 34 -15.89 34.50 36.42
N LYS A 35 -15.27 33.54 37.12
CA LYS A 35 -14.60 33.71 38.43
C LYS A 35 -13.14 33.30 38.33
N THR A 36 -12.24 34.13 38.85
CA THR A 36 -10.82 33.82 38.86
C THR A 36 -10.40 33.07 40.13
N LEU A 37 -9.42 32.17 40.00
CA LEU A 37 -8.83 31.39 41.07
C LEU A 37 -7.30 31.55 41.00
N GLY A 38 -6.71 32.27 41.95
CA GLY A 38 -5.27 32.50 42.02
C GLY A 38 -4.52 31.30 42.61
N PHE A 39 -3.41 30.91 41.99
CA PHE A 39 -2.54 29.84 42.47
C PHE A 39 -1.08 30.30 42.51
N ALA A 40 -0.33 29.87 43.52
CA ALA A 40 1.06 30.29 43.72
C ALA A 40 2.05 29.72 42.68
N THR A 41 1.73 28.62 42.01
CA THR A 41 2.61 27.93 41.05
C THR A 41 1.89 27.56 39.76
N ILE A 42 2.65 27.43 38.65
CA ILE A 42 2.13 26.98 37.35
C ILE A 42 1.55 25.56 37.46
N GLU A 43 2.26 24.64 38.14
CA GLU A 43 1.76 23.28 38.36
C GLU A 43 0.41 23.25 39.11
N ALA A 44 0.23 24.06 40.16
CA ALA A 44 -1.02 24.10 40.90
C ALA A 44 -2.18 24.64 40.06
N ALA A 45 -1.93 25.71 39.28
CA ALA A 45 -2.93 26.29 38.39
C ALA A 45 -3.36 25.31 37.28
N ILE A 46 -2.40 24.60 36.66
CA ILE A 46 -2.69 23.59 35.63
C ILE A 46 -3.39 22.36 36.22
N ALA A 47 -2.97 21.91 37.41
CA ALA A 47 -3.61 20.78 38.09
C ALA A 47 -5.07 21.07 38.44
N ALA A 48 -5.45 22.32 38.70
CA ALA A 48 -6.83 22.72 38.95
C ALA A 48 -7.73 22.44 37.73
N VAL A 49 -7.25 22.71 36.50
CA VAL A 49 -7.98 22.33 35.28
C VAL A 49 -8.05 20.82 35.15
N LYS A 50 -6.97 20.09 35.42
CA LYS A 50 -7.00 18.63 35.35
C LYS A 50 -8.01 18.00 36.32
N LYS A 51 -8.17 18.57 37.51
CA LYS A 51 -9.06 18.11 38.59
C LYS A 51 -10.51 18.59 38.49
N ASP A 52 -10.86 19.36 37.45
CA ASP A 52 -12.18 20.01 37.30
C ASP A 52 -12.50 21.08 38.37
N ASP A 53 -11.46 21.59 39.05
CA ASP A 53 -11.54 22.72 39.97
C ASP A 53 -11.69 24.05 39.21
N ALA A 54 -11.18 24.11 37.97
CA ALA A 54 -11.34 25.20 37.01
C ALA A 54 -11.60 24.68 35.59
N GLU A 55 -12.38 25.40 34.78
CA GLU A 55 -12.61 25.05 33.37
C GLU A 55 -11.45 25.51 32.47
N LEU A 56 -10.81 26.62 32.81
CA LEU A 56 -9.70 27.22 32.07
C LEU A 56 -8.54 27.56 33.01
N VAL A 57 -7.32 27.61 32.47
CA VAL A 57 -6.17 28.19 33.16
C VAL A 57 -5.41 29.14 32.25
N VAL A 58 -5.00 30.29 32.78
CA VAL A 58 -4.09 31.23 32.13
C VAL A 58 -2.70 31.07 32.70
N VAL A 59 -1.76 30.67 31.84
CA VAL A 59 -0.38 30.34 32.22
C VAL A 59 0.64 31.05 31.34
N PRO A 60 1.78 31.51 31.90
CA PRO A 60 2.82 32.15 31.11
C PRO A 60 3.48 31.12 30.20
N VAL A 61 3.70 31.48 28.94
CA VAL A 61 4.44 30.66 27.97
C VAL A 61 5.77 31.30 27.58
N GLU A 62 5.85 32.63 27.61
CA GLU A 62 7.05 33.38 27.28
C GLU A 62 7.05 34.74 27.98
N THR A 63 8.18 35.15 28.55
CA THR A 63 8.33 36.45 29.21
C THR A 63 9.47 37.23 28.58
N ALA A 64 9.35 38.56 28.54
CA ALA A 64 10.41 39.43 28.02
C ALA A 64 11.74 39.33 28.82
N THR A 65 11.68 38.87 30.08
CA THR A 65 12.83 38.83 30.99
C THR A 65 13.45 37.43 31.17
N ARG A 66 12.69 36.35 30.94
CA ARG A 66 13.16 34.96 31.16
C ARG A 66 13.05 34.07 29.93
N GLY A 67 12.49 34.56 28.82
CA GLY A 67 12.22 33.74 27.64
C GLY A 67 11.12 32.71 27.88
N SER A 68 11.23 31.54 27.26
CA SER A 68 10.20 30.51 27.27
C SER A 68 10.04 29.78 28.61
N CYS A 69 8.80 29.68 29.07
CA CYS A 69 8.43 29.03 30.33
C CYS A 69 8.24 27.52 30.11
N TYR A 70 9.34 26.76 30.04
CA TYR A 70 9.30 25.30 29.74
C TYR A 70 8.47 24.47 30.70
N GLU A 71 8.32 24.90 31.96
CA GLU A 71 7.43 24.27 32.94
C GLU A 71 5.99 24.17 32.42
N THR A 72 5.46 25.23 31.79
CA THR A 72 4.14 25.25 31.19
C THR A 72 4.02 24.19 30.09
N TYR A 73 4.98 24.15 29.17
CA TYR A 73 4.99 23.17 28.09
C TYR A 73 5.01 21.74 28.63
N ASP A 74 5.89 21.43 29.60
CA ASP A 74 6.01 20.10 30.19
C ASP A 74 4.71 19.66 30.89
N LEU A 75 4.05 20.58 31.60
CA LEU A 75 2.80 20.31 32.29
C LEU A 75 1.63 20.10 31.31
N LEU A 76 1.57 20.83 30.20
CA LEU A 76 0.62 20.56 29.12
C LEU A 76 0.80 19.17 28.53
N LEU A 77 2.07 18.78 28.30
CA LEU A 77 2.40 17.45 27.82
C LEU A 77 1.99 16.37 28.82
N LYS A 78 2.35 16.54 30.10
CA LYS A 78 2.07 15.61 31.21
C LYS A 78 0.58 15.40 31.47
N TYR A 79 -0.23 16.48 31.48
CA TYR A 79 -1.65 16.40 31.85
C TYR A 79 -2.61 16.22 30.68
N ASP A 80 -2.07 16.23 29.47
CA ASP A 80 -2.80 16.15 28.22
C ASP A 80 -3.83 17.28 28.06
N LEU A 81 -3.36 18.52 28.12
CA LEU A 81 -4.20 19.73 27.99
C LEU A 81 -3.94 20.43 26.65
N ALA A 82 -4.89 21.28 26.25
CA ALA A 82 -4.89 21.98 24.98
C ALA A 82 -4.88 23.50 25.16
N VAL A 83 -4.12 24.19 24.32
CA VAL A 83 -4.13 25.66 24.22
C VAL A 83 -5.32 26.11 23.38
N VAL A 84 -6.12 27.02 23.92
CA VAL A 84 -7.35 27.53 23.30
C VAL A 84 -7.34 29.04 23.06
N GLY A 85 -6.31 29.74 23.55
CA GLY A 85 -6.14 31.18 23.37
C GLY A 85 -4.75 31.67 23.75
N GLU A 86 -4.42 32.88 23.31
CA GLU A 86 -3.16 33.54 23.61
C GLU A 86 -3.37 35.04 23.84
N SER A 87 -2.73 35.63 24.86
CA SER A 87 -2.84 37.07 25.16
C SER A 87 -2.05 37.95 24.20
N ALA A 88 -2.53 39.18 23.95
CA ALA A 88 -1.81 40.18 23.17
C ALA A 88 -0.99 41.12 24.09
N GLY A 89 0.08 40.58 24.71
CA GLY A 89 0.89 41.32 25.69
C GLY A 89 2.40 41.04 25.59
N PRO A 90 3.23 41.82 26.30
CA PRO A 90 4.69 41.66 26.33
C PRO A 90 5.13 40.35 27.01
N THR A 91 4.30 39.85 27.92
CA THR A 91 4.35 38.46 28.40
C THR A 91 3.27 37.69 27.66
N ARG A 92 3.66 36.62 26.98
CA ARG A 92 2.70 35.73 26.30
C ARG A 92 2.11 34.79 27.33
N PHE A 93 0.80 34.85 27.49
CA PHE A 93 0.03 33.89 28.26
C PHE A 93 -0.79 33.02 27.34
N TRP A 94 -0.87 31.73 27.66
CA TRP A 94 -1.78 30.79 27.04
C TRP A 94 -3.00 30.58 27.93
N THR A 95 -4.17 30.60 27.30
CA THR A 95 -5.38 30.02 27.90
C THR A 95 -5.43 28.54 27.53
N VAL A 96 -5.61 27.69 28.53
CA VAL A 96 -5.52 26.23 28.42
C VAL A 96 -6.79 25.59 28.96
N ALA A 97 -7.25 24.53 28.28
CA ALA A 97 -8.43 23.76 28.63
C ALA A 97 -8.15 22.25 28.53
N LYS A 98 -9.06 21.41 29.06
CA LYS A 98 -9.01 19.95 28.89
C LYS A 98 -9.24 19.49 27.44
N THR A 99 -10.06 20.23 26.70
CA THR A 99 -10.46 19.87 25.35
C THR A 99 -10.01 20.96 24.40
N SER A 100 -9.37 20.56 23.30
CA SER A 100 -9.01 21.49 22.23
C SER A 100 -10.27 22.02 21.57
N VAL A 101 -10.32 23.33 21.33
CA VAL A 101 -11.38 24.00 20.57
C VAL A 101 -10.71 24.86 19.53
N GLU A 102 -11.01 24.61 18.26
CA GLU A 102 -10.47 25.41 17.16
C GLU A 102 -11.24 26.74 17.05
N PRO A 103 -10.59 27.88 16.77
CA PRO A 103 -11.26 29.18 16.66
C PRO A 103 -12.29 29.19 15.53
N SER A 104 -13.33 30.02 15.63
CA SER A 104 -14.32 30.12 14.55
C SER A 104 -13.67 30.46 13.22
N LEU A 105 -14.29 30.07 12.10
CA LEU A 105 -13.82 30.40 10.75
C LEU A 105 -13.74 31.91 10.48
N LYS A 106 -14.34 32.74 11.35
CA LYS A 106 -14.31 34.21 11.24
C LYS A 106 -13.05 34.83 11.84
N ALA A 107 -12.29 34.09 12.66
CA ALA A 107 -11.04 34.57 13.22
C ALA A 107 -10.01 34.83 12.10
N ALA A 108 -9.61 36.11 11.94
CA ALA A 108 -8.76 36.57 10.85
C ALA A 108 -7.30 36.07 10.94
N ALA A 109 -6.84 35.68 12.13
CA ALA A 109 -5.53 35.11 12.36
C ALA A 109 -5.61 33.96 13.38
N CYS A 110 -5.06 32.80 13.01
CA CYS A 110 -4.99 31.62 13.87
C CYS A 110 -3.55 31.12 13.94
N LYS A 111 -3.18 30.59 15.10
CA LYS A 111 -1.90 29.97 15.37
C LYS A 111 -2.14 28.52 15.77
N THR A 112 -1.35 27.60 15.21
CA THR A 112 -1.32 26.20 15.63
C THR A 112 0.04 25.91 16.26
N SER A 113 0.07 25.56 17.55
CA SER A 113 1.31 25.19 18.23
C SER A 113 1.49 23.68 18.24
N LEU A 114 2.72 23.24 17.97
CA LEU A 114 3.10 21.83 17.91
C LEU A 114 4.31 21.57 18.81
N ALA A 115 4.38 20.37 19.36
CA ALA A 115 5.57 19.81 19.97
C ALA A 115 5.96 18.52 19.22
N PHE A 116 7.23 18.37 18.84
CA PHE A 116 7.71 17.15 18.20
C PHE A 116 9.12 16.76 18.64
N ALA A 117 9.43 15.48 18.52
CA ALA A 117 10.74 14.93 18.85
C ALA A 117 11.12 13.81 17.88
N PHE A 118 12.40 13.74 17.53
CA PHE A 118 12.90 12.76 16.56
C PHE A 118 13.10 11.37 17.18
N ALA A 119 12.92 10.34 16.36
CA ALA A 119 13.05 8.95 16.80
C ALA A 119 14.50 8.52 17.10
N SER A 120 15.49 9.16 16.48
CA SER A 120 16.90 8.84 16.63
C SER A 120 17.79 10.09 16.52
N GLY A 121 18.15 10.69 17.66
CA GLY A 121 19.25 11.67 17.80
C GLY A 121 19.21 12.91 16.88
N ASN A 122 20.39 13.48 16.66
CA ASN A 122 20.66 14.69 15.85
C ASN A 122 21.29 14.33 14.48
N ALA A 123 20.57 13.63 13.61
CA ALA A 123 21.09 13.31 12.28
C ALA A 123 21.28 14.58 11.43
N HIS A 124 22.28 14.56 10.53
CA HIS A 124 22.61 15.71 9.68
C HIS A 124 21.38 16.21 8.89
N GLY A 125 21.06 17.49 9.03
CA GLY A 125 19.93 18.15 8.34
C GLY A 125 18.53 17.70 8.79
N GLN A 126 18.39 16.96 9.88
CA GLN A 126 17.10 16.39 10.29
C GLN A 126 16.07 17.46 10.70
N LEU A 127 16.49 18.48 11.47
CA LEU A 127 15.63 19.62 11.78
C LEU A 127 15.27 20.41 10.52
N TYR A 128 16.22 20.61 9.60
CA TYR A 128 15.96 21.28 8.32
C TYR A 128 14.86 20.56 7.54
N ARG A 129 14.95 19.22 7.38
CA ARG A 129 13.91 18.43 6.71
C ARG A 129 12.56 18.48 7.43
N ALA A 130 12.57 18.55 8.76
CA ALA A 130 11.32 18.70 9.53
C ALA A 130 10.65 20.05 9.29
N LEU A 131 11.43 21.14 9.28
CA LEU A 131 10.93 22.48 8.98
C LEU A 131 10.51 22.62 7.51
N ASP A 132 11.19 21.92 6.59
CA ASP A 132 10.85 21.86 5.17
C ASP A 132 9.43 21.33 4.91
N MET A 133 8.89 20.47 5.79
CA MET A 133 7.50 20.00 5.68
C MET A 133 6.48 21.15 5.76
N PHE A 134 6.81 22.22 6.47
CA PHE A 134 5.99 23.43 6.56
C PHE A 134 6.37 24.42 5.45
N ALA A 135 7.66 24.63 5.21
CA ALA A 135 8.14 25.60 4.22
C ALA A 135 7.69 25.24 2.80
N SER A 136 7.80 23.97 2.39
CA SER A 136 7.36 23.46 1.08
C SER A 136 5.87 23.63 0.82
N ARG A 137 5.07 23.92 1.86
CA ARG A 137 3.62 24.10 1.81
C ARG A 137 3.18 25.53 2.09
N GLU A 138 4.11 26.48 2.08
CA GLU A 138 3.83 27.90 2.34
C GLU A 138 3.11 28.10 3.70
N ILE A 139 3.62 27.44 4.75
CA ILE A 139 3.15 27.61 6.12
C ILE A 139 4.19 28.43 6.89
N ASP A 140 3.81 29.63 7.30
CA ASP A 140 4.68 30.50 8.09
C ASP A 140 4.90 29.95 9.50
N LEU A 141 6.16 29.88 9.91
CA LEU A 141 6.55 29.59 11.28
C LEU A 141 6.84 30.89 12.02
N THR A 142 6.16 31.09 13.15
CA THR A 142 6.34 32.27 14.01
C THR A 142 7.22 32.00 15.22
N LYS A 143 7.44 30.72 15.54
CA LYS A 143 8.35 30.27 16.61
C LYS A 143 8.94 28.92 16.22
N VAL A 144 10.25 28.76 16.46
CA VAL A 144 10.94 27.47 16.48
C VAL A 144 11.87 27.48 17.67
N GLU A 145 11.61 26.61 18.63
CA GLU A 145 12.45 26.45 19.80
C GLU A 145 12.76 24.98 20.05
N SER A 146 13.87 24.73 20.73
CA SER A 146 14.26 23.40 21.14
C SER A 146 14.84 23.42 22.54
N ARG A 147 14.73 22.30 23.25
CA ARG A 147 15.43 22.08 24.52
C ARG A 147 15.79 20.60 24.67
N PRO A 148 16.83 20.28 25.46
CA PRO A 148 17.09 18.90 25.85
C PRO A 148 15.86 18.29 26.52
N TRP A 149 15.51 17.06 26.14
CA TRP A 149 14.30 16.39 26.63
C TRP A 149 14.67 15.12 27.42
N SER A 150 14.99 15.29 28.70
CA SER A 150 15.39 14.16 29.56
C SER A 150 14.17 13.37 30.10
N SER A 151 13.86 12.27 29.42
CA SER A 151 13.39 10.94 29.91
C SER A 151 12.33 10.75 31.01
N ALA A 152 11.54 11.74 31.43
CA ALA A 152 10.39 11.48 32.34
C ALA A 152 9.05 11.19 31.61
N HIS A 153 8.95 11.46 30.30
CA HIS A 153 7.72 11.25 29.53
C HIS A 153 7.71 9.84 28.87
N PRO A 154 6.64 9.02 29.02
CA PRO A 154 6.61 7.64 28.52
C PRO A 154 6.91 7.50 27.02
N SER A 155 6.55 8.52 26.23
CA SER A 155 6.73 8.57 24.77
C SER A 155 8.07 9.16 24.31
N ALA A 156 8.97 9.55 25.22
CA ALA A 156 10.24 10.22 24.84
C ALA A 156 11.22 9.29 24.13
N GLY A 157 11.20 7.99 24.41
CA GLY A 157 12.06 7.01 23.75
C GLY A 157 13.54 7.39 23.84
N LYS A 158 14.19 7.54 22.67
CA LYS A 158 15.61 7.95 22.52
C LYS A 158 15.77 9.41 22.06
N ALA A 159 14.73 10.24 22.14
CA ALA A 159 14.81 11.62 21.68
C ALA A 159 15.72 12.45 22.60
N GLU A 160 16.70 13.15 22.02
CA GLU A 160 17.62 14.04 22.76
C GLU A 160 17.01 15.43 22.99
N PHE A 161 16.20 15.90 22.02
CA PHE A 161 15.57 17.22 22.02
C PHE A 161 14.08 17.11 21.72
N ILE A 162 13.32 18.00 22.33
CA ILE A 162 11.94 18.30 21.92
C ILE A 162 11.93 19.69 21.30
N PHE A 163 11.17 19.81 20.21
CA PHE A 163 11.01 21.02 19.43
C PHE A 163 9.59 21.55 19.60
N TYR A 164 9.47 22.85 19.78
CA TYR A 164 8.19 23.56 19.83
C TYR A 164 8.11 24.52 18.65
N VAL A 165 7.04 24.45 17.89
CA VAL A 165 6.83 25.31 16.72
C VAL A 165 5.44 25.93 16.73
N ASP A 166 5.36 27.21 16.36
CA ASP A 166 4.11 27.94 16.20
C ASP A 166 3.87 28.21 14.71
N LEU A 167 2.83 27.60 14.14
CA LEU A 167 2.40 27.81 12.76
C LEU A 167 1.39 28.96 12.68
N LYS A 168 1.49 29.85 11.69
CA LYS A 168 0.45 30.84 11.38
C LYS A 168 -0.58 30.27 10.40
N ALA A 169 -1.27 29.22 10.82
CA ALA A 169 -2.29 28.53 10.04
C ALA A 169 -3.26 27.79 10.96
N ARG A 170 -4.43 27.42 10.44
CA ARG A 170 -5.40 26.60 11.17
C ARG A 170 -5.01 25.14 11.13
N GLN A 171 -5.30 24.40 12.19
CA GLN A 171 -5.03 22.97 12.22
C GLN A 171 -5.85 22.23 11.15
N SER A 172 -7.06 22.72 10.86
CA SER A 172 -7.94 22.16 9.83
C SER A 172 -7.50 22.44 8.39
N ASP A 173 -6.55 23.34 8.16
CA ASP A 173 -6.11 23.65 6.80
C ASP A 173 -5.44 22.42 6.18
N ALA A 174 -5.85 22.04 4.96
CA ALA A 174 -5.35 20.84 4.29
C ALA A 174 -3.81 20.77 4.27
N LYS A 175 -3.16 21.89 3.98
CA LYS A 175 -1.69 22.02 3.99
C LYS A 175 -1.07 21.72 5.37
N VAL A 176 -1.72 22.10 6.46
CA VAL A 176 -1.23 21.85 7.83
C VAL A 176 -1.44 20.38 8.21
N VAL A 177 -2.58 19.81 7.86
CA VAL A 177 -2.89 18.38 8.07
C VAL A 177 -1.83 17.50 7.39
N GLU A 178 -1.53 17.79 6.13
CA GLU A 178 -0.51 17.08 5.36
C GLU A 178 0.90 17.29 5.90
N ALA A 179 1.23 18.52 6.33
CA ALA A 179 2.53 18.82 6.94
C ALA A 179 2.74 18.03 8.23
N ILE A 180 1.73 17.97 9.11
CA ILE A 180 1.79 17.21 10.37
C ILE A 180 1.86 15.71 10.09
N ALA A 181 1.10 15.20 9.11
CA ALA A 181 1.18 13.80 8.70
C ALA A 181 2.58 13.42 8.20
N SER A 182 3.20 14.30 7.40
CA SER A 182 4.57 14.13 6.91
C SER A 182 5.58 14.17 8.05
N LEU A 183 5.43 15.13 8.98
CA LEU A 183 6.29 15.26 10.15
C LEU A 183 6.26 14.00 11.05
N ARG A 184 5.09 13.36 11.20
CA ARG A 184 4.92 12.12 11.96
C ARG A 184 5.70 10.94 11.38
N SER A 185 6.00 10.94 10.08
CA SER A 185 6.82 9.88 9.47
C SER A 185 8.29 9.94 9.91
N MET A 186 8.77 11.10 10.36
CA MET A 186 10.19 11.33 10.74
C MET A 186 10.41 11.46 12.25
N CYS A 187 9.33 11.59 13.02
CA CYS A 187 9.36 11.89 14.45
C CYS A 187 8.80 10.71 15.25
N SER A 188 9.40 10.38 16.39
CA SER A 188 8.82 9.43 17.35
C SER A 188 7.65 10.03 18.12
N TYR A 189 7.60 11.36 18.19
CA TYR A 189 6.59 12.10 18.90
C TYR A 189 6.18 13.34 18.10
N VAL A 190 4.88 13.52 17.89
CA VAL A 190 4.29 14.76 17.33
C VAL A 190 2.95 14.99 18.02
N ARG A 191 2.81 16.13 18.66
CA ARG A 191 1.59 16.56 19.34
C ARG A 191 1.21 17.96 18.91
N VAL A 192 -0.06 18.15 18.57
CA VAL A 192 -0.66 19.48 18.46
C VAL A 192 -1.01 19.94 19.87
N LEU A 193 -0.41 21.05 20.32
CA LEU A 193 -0.70 21.65 21.62
C LEU A 193 -2.02 22.42 21.60
N GLY A 194 -2.40 22.97 20.45
CA GLY A 194 -3.68 23.63 20.22
C GLY A 194 -3.67 24.46 18.94
N CYS A 195 -4.87 24.77 18.44
CA CYS A 195 -5.10 25.78 17.43
C CYS A 195 -5.94 26.88 18.06
N TYR A 196 -5.47 28.12 18.03
CA TYR A 196 -6.04 29.21 18.81
C TYR A 196 -5.83 30.57 18.14
N ALA A 197 -6.63 31.56 18.52
CA ALA A 197 -6.45 32.95 18.10
C ALA A 197 -5.66 33.73 19.16
N SER A 198 -4.97 34.79 18.75
CA SER A 198 -4.36 35.75 19.67
C SER A 198 -5.38 36.85 20.00
N GLY A 199 -5.44 37.27 21.26
CA GLY A 199 -6.38 38.26 21.79
C GLY A 199 -7.61 37.63 22.46
N VAL A 200 -8.78 38.22 22.20
CA VAL A 200 -10.04 37.86 22.87
C VAL A 200 -10.50 36.47 22.47
N LEU A 201 -10.72 35.59 23.46
CA LEU A 201 -11.40 34.31 23.28
C LEU A 201 -12.84 34.59 22.86
N GLU A 202 -13.27 34.07 21.71
CA GLU A 202 -14.67 34.17 21.27
C GLU A 202 -15.58 33.47 22.29
N ALA A 203 -16.76 34.01 22.60
CA ALA A 203 -17.70 33.45 23.58
C ALA A 203 -18.13 32.00 23.29
N THR A 204 -17.89 31.50 22.06
CA THR A 204 -18.10 30.10 21.65
C THR A 204 -16.98 29.15 22.08
N ASN A 205 -15.84 29.68 22.56
CA ASN A 205 -14.68 28.91 23.02
C ASN A 205 -14.68 28.66 24.56
N GLY A 206 -15.69 29.16 25.28
CA GLY A 206 -15.85 28.99 26.72
C GLY A 206 -17.14 28.23 27.05
N ALA A 207 -16.98 27.06 27.69
CA ALA A 207 -18.02 26.10 28.10
C ALA A 207 -18.76 25.38 26.94
N PRO A 208 -18.86 24.04 26.99
CA PRO A 208 -19.40 23.25 25.90
C PRO A 208 -20.92 23.42 25.84
N ASN A 209 -21.40 24.39 25.06
CA ASN A 209 -22.64 24.15 24.35
C ASN A 209 -22.28 23.24 23.18
N ALA A 210 -22.64 21.97 23.33
CA ALA A 210 -22.67 21.01 22.25
C ALA A 210 -23.63 21.53 21.15
N SER A 211 -23.14 22.40 20.28
CA SER A 211 -23.82 22.79 19.05
C SER A 211 -22.89 22.52 17.88
N THR A 212 -23.00 21.29 17.38
CA THR A 212 -23.00 20.98 15.94
C THR A 212 -21.90 21.63 15.12
N GLN A 213 -20.63 21.32 15.44
CA GLN A 213 -19.74 21.05 14.32
C GLN A 213 -20.29 19.78 13.68
N GLU A 214 -20.95 19.92 12.52
CA GLU A 214 -21.39 18.75 11.79
C GLU A 214 -20.15 17.95 11.43
N LEU A 215 -19.85 16.95 12.24
CA LEU A 215 -18.83 15.96 11.93
C LEU A 215 -19.12 15.46 10.51
N THR A 216 -18.09 15.46 9.67
CA THR A 216 -18.19 14.86 8.34
C THR A 216 -18.61 13.39 8.51
N MET A 217 -19.21 12.78 7.48
CA MET A 217 -19.61 11.37 7.57
C MET A 217 -18.45 10.46 7.98
N ALA A 218 -17.23 10.75 7.53
CA ALA A 218 -16.03 10.01 7.91
C ALA A 218 -15.67 10.16 9.41
N GLN A 219 -15.92 11.33 10.01
CA GLN A 219 -15.68 11.55 11.43
C GLN A 219 -16.79 10.96 12.31
N LYS A 220 -18.06 11.00 11.84
CA LYS A 220 -19.19 10.36 12.52
C LYS A 220 -19.07 8.83 12.50
N TYR A 221 -18.57 8.29 11.41
CA TYR A 221 -18.50 6.86 11.13
C TYR A 221 -17.13 6.49 10.57
N PRO A 222 -16.07 6.46 11.41
CA PRO A 222 -14.74 6.09 10.96
C PRO A 222 -14.76 4.66 10.39
N LEU A 223 -14.10 4.49 9.24
CA LEU A 223 -13.95 3.18 8.62
C LEU A 223 -12.90 2.35 9.35
N SER A 224 -12.87 1.05 9.05
CA SER A 224 -11.84 0.15 9.59
C SER A 224 -10.43 0.66 9.25
N PRO A 225 -9.46 0.61 10.19
CA PRO A 225 -8.07 1.02 9.93
C PRO A 225 -7.38 0.26 8.78
N VAL A 226 -7.96 -0.85 8.32
CA VAL A 226 -7.47 -1.55 7.12
C VAL A 226 -7.49 -0.65 5.88
N PHE A 227 -8.41 0.30 5.81
CA PHE A 227 -8.50 1.24 4.69
C PHE A 227 -7.42 2.33 4.73
N ASP A 228 -6.72 2.50 5.85
CA ASP A 228 -5.58 3.42 5.96
C ASP A 228 -4.35 2.88 5.22
N THR A 229 -4.22 1.55 5.12
CA THR A 229 -3.10 0.85 4.46
C THR A 229 -3.46 0.27 3.10
N THR A 230 -4.76 0.14 2.80
CA THR A 230 -5.23 -0.41 1.53
C THR A 230 -5.11 0.63 0.42
N LYS A 231 -4.25 0.34 -0.57
CA LYS A 231 -4.12 1.15 -1.78
C LYS A 231 -4.81 0.48 -2.96
N ILE A 232 -5.42 1.28 -3.83
CA ILE A 232 -5.85 0.80 -5.14
C ILE A 232 -4.59 0.50 -5.94
N ALA A 233 -4.45 -0.73 -6.45
CA ALA A 233 -3.34 -1.07 -7.34
C ALA A 233 -3.38 -0.17 -8.59
N LYS A 234 -2.26 0.47 -8.93
CA LYS A 234 -2.11 1.37 -10.09
C LYS A 234 -2.50 0.71 -11.40
N THR A 235 -2.26 -0.60 -11.55
CA THR A 235 -2.75 -1.37 -12.71
C THR A 235 -4.28 -1.28 -12.85
N LEU A 236 -5.03 -1.34 -11.74
CA LEU A 236 -6.48 -1.19 -11.75
C LEU A 236 -6.91 0.27 -11.97
N ALA A 237 -6.18 1.24 -11.41
CA ALA A 237 -6.43 2.66 -11.65
C ALA A 237 -6.27 3.01 -13.14
N VAL A 238 -5.16 2.60 -13.76
CA VAL A 238 -4.90 2.77 -15.21
C VAL A 238 -5.96 2.07 -16.05
N PHE A 239 -6.43 0.89 -15.64
CA PHE A 239 -7.55 0.22 -16.30
C PHE A 239 -8.85 1.03 -16.23
N GLY A 240 -9.17 1.61 -15.06
CA GLY A 240 -10.32 2.49 -14.90
C GLY A 240 -10.26 3.71 -15.80
N VAL A 241 -9.10 4.38 -15.86
CA VAL A 241 -8.86 5.51 -16.77
C VAL A 241 -9.04 5.10 -18.24
N THR A 242 -8.49 3.94 -18.63
CA THR A 242 -8.65 3.39 -19.99
C THR A 242 -10.12 3.20 -20.34
N LYS A 243 -10.91 2.57 -19.45
CA LYS A 243 -12.34 2.34 -19.67
C LYS A 243 -13.14 3.63 -19.75
N GLN A 244 -12.78 4.63 -18.94
CA GLN A 244 -13.39 5.95 -19.01
C GLN A 244 -13.10 6.64 -20.36
N MET A 245 -11.84 6.62 -20.81
CA MET A 245 -11.47 7.20 -22.10
C MET A 245 -12.15 6.50 -23.29
N GLU A 246 -12.26 5.17 -23.25
CA GLU A 246 -13.04 4.40 -24.24
C GLU A 246 -14.52 4.84 -24.25
N ALA A 247 -15.12 5.03 -23.07
CA ALA A 247 -16.51 5.50 -22.95
C ALA A 247 -16.71 6.94 -23.44
N GLU A 248 -15.67 7.77 -23.36
CA GLU A 248 -15.62 9.12 -23.93
C GLU A 248 -15.33 9.13 -25.45
N GLY A 249 -15.19 7.95 -26.08
CA GLY A 249 -14.90 7.81 -27.51
C GLY A 249 -13.45 8.15 -27.90
N LYS A 250 -12.53 8.23 -26.93
CA LYS A 250 -11.11 8.44 -27.19
C LYS A 250 -10.44 7.11 -27.53
N SER A 251 -9.55 7.12 -28.53
CA SER A 251 -8.74 5.94 -28.85
C SER A 251 -7.73 5.68 -27.74
N VAL A 252 -7.81 4.51 -27.10
CA VAL A 252 -6.84 4.04 -26.10
C VAL A 252 -6.39 2.63 -26.43
N TYR A 253 -5.08 2.43 -26.39
CA TYR A 253 -4.41 1.15 -26.61
C TYR A 253 -3.85 0.66 -25.29
N SER A 254 -4.49 -0.36 -24.71
CA SER A 254 -4.10 -0.87 -23.40
C SER A 254 -3.10 -2.03 -23.50
N LEU A 255 -1.89 -1.79 -22.97
CA LEU A 255 -0.89 -2.81 -22.65
C LEU A 255 -0.84 -3.09 -21.13
N CYS A 256 -1.82 -2.58 -20.38
CA CYS A 256 -1.84 -2.71 -18.93
C CYS A 256 -2.49 -4.04 -18.49
N VAL A 257 -3.58 -4.45 -19.15
CA VAL A 257 -4.38 -5.62 -18.75
C VAL A 257 -3.75 -6.92 -19.23
N GLY A 258 -3.65 -7.88 -18.31
CA GLY A 258 -3.18 -9.23 -18.60
C GLY A 258 -4.29 -10.20 -18.99
N GLU A 259 -5.08 -9.86 -20.00
CA GLU A 259 -6.19 -10.66 -20.51
C GLU A 259 -5.91 -11.08 -21.95
N PRO A 260 -5.86 -12.39 -22.25
CA PRO A 260 -5.70 -12.85 -23.62
C PRO A 260 -6.85 -12.42 -24.52
N ASP A 261 -6.54 -12.08 -25.78
CA ASP A 261 -7.53 -11.70 -26.79
C ASP A 261 -8.25 -12.89 -27.46
N PHE A 262 -7.80 -14.11 -27.19
CA PHE A 262 -8.47 -15.34 -27.62
C PHE A 262 -9.61 -15.76 -26.69
N GLN A 263 -10.57 -16.52 -27.23
CA GLN A 263 -11.71 -17.04 -26.48
C GLN A 263 -11.43 -18.43 -25.90
N PRO A 264 -12.16 -18.84 -24.85
CA PRO A 264 -12.19 -20.25 -24.44
C PRO A 264 -12.60 -21.16 -25.61
N PRO A 265 -12.09 -22.41 -25.69
CA PRO A 265 -12.50 -23.33 -26.74
C PRO A 265 -14.02 -23.55 -26.76
N LYS A 266 -14.61 -23.72 -27.95
CA LYS A 266 -16.07 -23.89 -28.11
C LYS A 266 -16.65 -24.97 -27.20
N ARG A 267 -15.94 -26.10 -27.04
CA ARG A 267 -16.34 -27.23 -26.16
C ARG A 267 -16.52 -26.79 -24.70
N VAL A 268 -15.69 -25.85 -24.23
CA VAL A 268 -15.78 -25.24 -22.89
C VAL A 268 -16.97 -24.28 -22.80
N LEU A 269 -17.17 -23.42 -23.82
CA LEU A 269 -18.32 -22.50 -23.88
C LEU A 269 -19.65 -23.27 -23.90
N ASP A 270 -19.75 -24.31 -24.72
CA ASP A 270 -20.93 -25.17 -24.82
C ASP A 270 -21.22 -25.88 -23.47
N ALA A 271 -20.19 -26.26 -22.72
CA ALA A 271 -20.37 -26.83 -21.38
C ALA A 271 -21.00 -25.82 -20.41
N GLY A 272 -20.62 -24.54 -20.49
CA GLY A 272 -21.25 -23.47 -19.71
C GLY A 272 -22.72 -23.26 -20.09
N ILE A 273 -23.02 -23.23 -21.40
CA ILE A 273 -24.40 -23.11 -21.90
C ILE A 273 -25.26 -24.27 -21.40
N ARG A 274 -24.77 -25.51 -21.54
CA ARG A 274 -25.47 -26.70 -21.03
C ARG A 274 -25.70 -26.63 -19.53
N ALA A 275 -24.68 -26.25 -18.75
CA ALA A 275 -24.82 -26.11 -17.30
C ALA A 275 -25.92 -25.12 -16.90
N ILE A 276 -26.04 -23.99 -17.61
CA ILE A 276 -27.11 -23.02 -17.40
C ILE A 276 -28.48 -23.63 -17.74
N GLN A 277 -28.59 -24.28 -18.91
CA GLN A 277 -29.84 -24.91 -19.36
C GLN A 277 -30.31 -26.04 -18.42
N GLU A 278 -29.38 -26.80 -17.86
CA GLU A 278 -29.63 -27.85 -16.87
C GLU A 278 -29.90 -27.31 -15.45
N GLY A 279 -29.87 -26.00 -15.24
CA GLY A 279 -30.12 -25.38 -13.95
C GLY A 279 -29.01 -25.58 -12.92
N LYS A 280 -27.74 -25.75 -13.35
CA LYS A 280 -26.56 -25.84 -12.48
C LYS A 280 -26.20 -24.47 -11.88
N THR A 281 -27.13 -23.87 -11.15
CA THR A 281 -27.06 -22.50 -10.61
C THR A 281 -27.13 -22.46 -9.07
N LYS A 282 -27.18 -23.61 -8.41
CA LYS A 282 -27.24 -23.74 -6.95
C LYS A 282 -25.85 -23.83 -6.34
N TYR A 283 -25.77 -23.66 -5.02
CA TYR A 283 -24.55 -23.90 -4.26
C TYR A 283 -23.97 -25.28 -4.55
N CYS A 284 -22.64 -25.35 -4.58
CA CYS A 284 -21.90 -26.60 -4.60
C CYS A 284 -21.08 -26.72 -3.31
N ASP A 285 -20.34 -27.82 -3.17
CA ASP A 285 -19.42 -27.99 -2.05
C ASP A 285 -18.48 -26.78 -1.96
N MET A 286 -18.28 -26.27 -0.75
CA MET A 286 -17.38 -25.16 -0.46
C MET A 286 -15.93 -25.41 -0.93
N ARG A 287 -15.50 -26.67 -0.94
CA ARG A 287 -14.20 -27.11 -1.48
C ARG A 287 -14.15 -27.09 -3.00
N GLY A 288 -15.32 -27.07 -3.66
CA GLY A 288 -15.50 -27.25 -5.09
C GLY A 288 -16.11 -28.62 -5.43
N MET A 289 -16.72 -28.71 -6.60
CA MET A 289 -17.31 -29.94 -7.14
C MET A 289 -16.31 -31.10 -7.07
N ALA A 290 -16.77 -32.27 -6.64
CA ALA A 290 -15.92 -33.47 -6.51
C ALA A 290 -15.19 -33.79 -7.82
N ASP A 291 -15.92 -33.85 -8.94
CA ASP A 291 -15.38 -34.09 -10.29
C ASP A 291 -14.28 -33.09 -10.67
N LEU A 292 -14.42 -31.82 -10.27
CA LEU A 292 -13.40 -30.79 -10.56
C LEU A 292 -12.15 -31.02 -9.73
N ARG A 293 -12.28 -31.33 -8.44
CA ARG A 293 -11.12 -31.62 -7.58
C ARG A 293 -10.39 -32.88 -8.02
N GLU A 294 -11.12 -33.92 -8.40
CA GLU A 294 -10.57 -35.17 -8.91
C GLU A 294 -9.80 -34.97 -10.22
N ILE A 295 -10.37 -34.23 -11.18
CA ILE A 295 -9.69 -34.01 -12.46
C ILE A 295 -8.49 -33.07 -12.32
N ILE A 296 -8.54 -32.08 -11.41
CA ILE A 296 -7.38 -31.25 -11.08
C ILE A 296 -6.27 -32.11 -10.47
N ALA A 297 -6.58 -32.98 -9.49
CA ALA A 297 -5.59 -33.87 -8.90
C ALA A 297 -4.98 -34.82 -9.94
N LYS A 298 -5.78 -35.34 -10.88
CA LYS A 298 -5.30 -36.13 -12.02
C LYS A 298 -4.38 -35.31 -12.93
N TYR A 299 -4.75 -34.08 -13.27
CA TYR A 299 -3.92 -33.17 -14.07
C TYR A 299 -2.58 -32.90 -13.39
N LEU A 300 -2.57 -32.54 -12.11
CA LEU A 300 -1.33 -32.27 -11.35
C LEU A 300 -0.41 -33.49 -11.33
N LYS A 301 -0.96 -34.69 -11.19
CA LYS A 301 -0.17 -35.93 -11.25
C LYS A 301 0.46 -36.15 -12.63
N VAL A 302 -0.33 -36.04 -13.69
CA VAL A 302 0.13 -36.36 -15.06
C VAL A 302 1.02 -35.26 -15.63
N ALA A 303 0.62 -34.00 -15.51
CA ALA A 303 1.29 -32.86 -16.12
C ALA A 303 2.47 -32.35 -15.29
N LYS A 304 2.39 -32.43 -13.95
CA LYS A 304 3.42 -31.89 -13.05
C LYS A 304 4.22 -32.95 -12.30
N GLY A 305 3.70 -34.18 -12.20
CA GLY A 305 4.35 -35.23 -11.42
C GLY A 305 4.17 -35.10 -9.90
N VAL A 306 3.17 -34.32 -9.44
CA VAL A 306 2.83 -34.19 -8.03
C VAL A 306 1.47 -34.82 -7.74
N THR A 307 1.38 -35.67 -6.73
CA THR A 307 0.14 -36.35 -6.35
C THR A 307 -0.47 -35.68 -5.13
N TYR A 308 -1.75 -35.34 -5.22
CA TYR A 308 -2.56 -34.83 -4.13
C TYR A 308 -3.82 -35.68 -4.01
N ASP A 309 -4.32 -35.85 -2.77
CA ASP A 309 -5.68 -36.33 -2.59
C ASP A 309 -6.67 -35.24 -3.09
N PRO A 310 -7.81 -35.57 -3.71
CA PRO A 310 -8.79 -34.55 -4.08
C PRO A 310 -9.24 -33.65 -2.92
N LYS A 311 -9.13 -34.08 -1.65
CA LYS A 311 -9.38 -33.25 -0.45
C LYS A 311 -8.32 -32.18 -0.21
N GLU A 312 -7.12 -32.39 -0.74
CA GLU A 312 -5.99 -31.45 -0.73
C GLU A 312 -6.06 -30.42 -1.86
N VAL A 313 -7.15 -30.42 -2.63
CA VAL A 313 -7.45 -29.43 -3.67
C VAL A 313 -8.65 -28.60 -3.25
N GLN A 314 -8.52 -27.28 -3.28
CA GLN A 314 -9.56 -26.33 -2.92
C GLN A 314 -9.81 -25.35 -4.07
N VAL A 315 -11.03 -25.37 -4.61
CA VAL A 315 -11.46 -24.47 -5.70
C VAL A 315 -11.90 -23.13 -5.11
N CYS A 316 -11.46 -22.04 -5.74
CA CYS A 316 -11.67 -20.67 -5.28
C CYS A 316 -12.23 -19.80 -6.42
N GLY A 317 -12.76 -18.64 -6.07
CA GLY A 317 -13.17 -17.53 -6.94
C GLY A 317 -12.01 -16.85 -7.67
N GLY A 318 -11.18 -17.63 -8.35
CA GLY A 318 -9.92 -17.23 -8.98
C GLY A 318 -8.71 -17.44 -8.07
N ALA A 319 -7.52 -17.44 -8.69
CA ALA A 319 -6.23 -17.60 -7.99
C ALA A 319 -5.98 -16.51 -6.92
N GLN A 320 -6.50 -15.30 -7.14
CA GLN A 320 -6.40 -14.21 -6.17
C GLN A 320 -7.12 -14.53 -4.85
N GLN A 321 -8.31 -15.14 -4.90
CA GLN A 321 -8.97 -15.58 -3.67
C GLN A 321 -8.18 -16.70 -3.00
N ALA A 322 -7.60 -17.62 -3.78
CA ALA A 322 -6.77 -18.68 -3.24
C ALA A 322 -5.57 -18.12 -2.46
N LEU A 323 -4.88 -17.12 -3.00
CA LEU A 323 -3.82 -16.37 -2.31
C LEU A 323 -4.31 -15.73 -1.02
N TYR A 324 -5.47 -15.05 -1.06
CA TYR A 324 -6.06 -14.38 0.10
C TYR A 324 -6.39 -15.38 1.22
N ASN A 325 -6.98 -16.52 0.87
CA ASN A 325 -7.31 -17.58 1.81
C ASN A 325 -6.04 -18.13 2.49
N VAL A 326 -4.97 -18.41 1.74
CA VAL A 326 -3.69 -18.89 2.29
C VAL A 326 -3.07 -17.85 3.22
N ILE A 327 -3.04 -16.59 2.80
CA ILE A 327 -2.48 -15.49 3.58
C ILE A 327 -3.23 -15.31 4.91
N LEU A 328 -4.57 -15.30 4.88
CA LEU A 328 -5.39 -15.20 6.08
C LEU A 328 -5.31 -16.41 6.99
N ALA A 329 -5.18 -17.61 6.42
CA ALA A 329 -5.15 -18.85 7.17
C ALA A 329 -3.81 -19.07 7.91
N ILE A 330 -2.71 -18.61 7.33
CA ILE A 330 -1.35 -18.95 7.80
C ILE A 330 -0.71 -17.81 8.57
N LEU A 331 -0.87 -16.56 8.13
CA LEU A 331 -0.13 -15.43 8.70
C LEU A 331 -0.84 -14.84 9.92
N ARG A 332 -0.02 -14.41 10.88
CA ARG A 332 -0.46 -13.62 12.03
C ARG A 332 -0.05 -12.16 11.82
N PRO A 333 -0.74 -11.21 12.48
CA PRO A 333 -0.29 -9.82 12.50
C PRO A 333 1.19 -9.70 12.92
N GLY A 334 1.98 -8.98 12.14
CA GLY A 334 3.42 -8.80 12.33
C GLY A 334 4.31 -9.89 11.72
N ASP A 335 3.76 -11.01 11.24
CA ASP A 335 4.55 -11.97 10.46
C ASP A 335 5.05 -11.31 9.16
N LYS A 336 6.21 -11.76 8.67
CA LYS A 336 6.84 -11.22 7.46
C LYS A 336 6.69 -12.15 6.26
N VAL A 337 6.55 -11.56 5.08
CA VAL A 337 6.46 -12.27 3.79
C VAL A 337 7.54 -11.77 2.86
N LEU A 338 8.30 -12.69 2.29
CA LEU A 338 9.35 -12.42 1.33
C LEU A 338 8.77 -12.37 -0.08
N LEU A 339 8.89 -11.21 -0.74
CA LEU A 339 8.48 -11.00 -2.12
C LEU A 339 9.69 -10.70 -3.02
N PRO A 340 10.02 -11.59 -3.97
CA PRO A 340 11.00 -11.30 -5.01
C PRO A 340 10.50 -10.19 -5.94
N SER A 341 11.24 -9.09 -6.10
CA SER A 341 10.90 -8.04 -7.06
C SER A 341 11.54 -8.30 -8.44
N PRO A 342 10.86 -7.93 -9.53
CA PRO A 342 9.53 -7.35 -9.55
C PRO A 342 8.44 -8.39 -9.28
N TYR A 343 7.34 -7.97 -8.64
CA TYR A 343 6.24 -8.84 -8.22
C TYR A 343 4.87 -8.35 -8.74
N TRP A 344 3.86 -9.22 -8.74
CA TRP A 344 2.50 -8.81 -9.04
C TRP A 344 1.96 -7.90 -7.92
N GLY A 345 1.64 -6.64 -8.25
CA GLY A 345 1.37 -5.59 -7.25
C GLY A 345 0.22 -5.87 -6.28
N SER A 346 -0.69 -6.79 -6.58
CA SER A 346 -1.73 -7.18 -5.62
C SER A 346 -1.19 -7.98 -4.44
N TYR A 347 0.00 -8.62 -4.52
CA TYR A 347 0.58 -9.29 -3.36
C TYR A 347 0.81 -8.30 -2.21
N GLU A 348 1.44 -7.16 -2.48
CA GLU A 348 1.69 -6.11 -1.48
C GLU A 348 0.37 -5.57 -0.90
N GLY A 349 -0.61 -5.29 -1.76
CA GLY A 349 -1.93 -4.81 -1.32
C GLY A 349 -2.68 -5.81 -0.43
N ILE A 350 -2.58 -7.11 -0.71
CA ILE A 350 -3.18 -8.16 0.12
C ILE A 350 -2.47 -8.24 1.48
N LEU A 351 -1.14 -8.20 1.49
CA LEU A 351 -0.35 -8.27 2.73
C LEU A 351 -0.61 -7.08 3.66
N ALA A 352 -0.79 -5.88 3.10
CA ALA A 352 -1.12 -4.67 3.83
C ALA A 352 -2.47 -4.75 4.57
N GLN A 353 -3.43 -5.51 4.05
CA GLN A 353 -4.76 -5.67 4.65
C GLN A 353 -4.75 -6.56 5.90
N VAL A 354 -3.80 -7.50 5.97
CA VAL A 354 -3.73 -8.50 7.07
C VAL A 354 -2.71 -8.14 8.15
N LYS A 355 -2.23 -6.88 8.17
CA LYS A 355 -1.23 -6.35 9.13
C LYS A 355 0.08 -7.17 9.13
N THR A 356 0.48 -7.66 7.97
CA THR A 356 1.77 -8.34 7.77
C THR A 356 2.79 -7.36 7.19
N GLN A 357 4.07 -7.71 7.23
CA GLN A 357 5.12 -6.88 6.66
C GLN A 357 5.75 -7.56 5.44
N MET A 358 5.88 -6.80 4.35
CA MET A 358 6.61 -7.24 3.18
C MET A 358 8.12 -7.05 3.40
N VAL A 359 8.90 -8.09 3.11
CA VAL A 359 10.34 -8.01 2.91
C VAL A 359 10.61 -8.19 1.42
N GLN A 360 11.16 -7.17 0.78
CA GLN A 360 11.47 -7.22 -0.64
C GLN A 360 12.82 -7.92 -0.86
N LEU A 361 12.85 -8.93 -1.73
CA LEU A 361 14.07 -9.52 -2.26
C LEU A 361 14.31 -8.97 -3.67
N ARG A 362 15.18 -7.96 -3.79
CA ARG A 362 15.41 -7.29 -5.06
C ARG A 362 16.27 -8.14 -6.01
N ASN A 363 15.69 -8.56 -7.14
CA ASN A 363 16.41 -9.20 -8.24
C ASN A 363 16.70 -8.17 -9.34
N THR A 364 17.84 -8.28 -10.01
CA THR A 364 18.23 -7.28 -11.01
C THR A 364 17.92 -7.73 -12.43
N LEU A 365 17.96 -6.78 -13.36
CA LEU A 365 17.83 -7.07 -14.77
C LEU A 365 18.92 -8.01 -15.28
N GLU A 366 20.15 -7.87 -14.79
CA GLU A 366 21.29 -8.72 -15.16
C GLU A 366 21.09 -10.19 -14.74
N GLU A 367 20.27 -10.41 -13.71
CA GLU A 367 19.82 -11.72 -13.24
C GLU A 367 18.57 -12.20 -14.00
N ASN A 368 18.11 -11.47 -15.03
CA ASN A 368 16.82 -11.64 -15.70
C ASN A 368 15.63 -11.62 -14.73
N TYR A 369 15.76 -10.88 -13.63
CA TYR A 369 14.81 -10.85 -12.54
C TYR A 369 14.50 -12.24 -11.92
N LEU A 370 15.41 -13.19 -12.06
CA LEU A 370 15.33 -14.50 -11.41
C LEU A 370 15.92 -14.42 -10.00
N ILE A 371 15.43 -15.26 -9.10
CA ILE A 371 15.86 -15.27 -7.70
C ILE A 371 17.33 -15.70 -7.62
N ASN A 372 18.15 -14.86 -7.00
CA ASN A 372 19.52 -15.19 -6.64
C ASN A 372 19.55 -15.99 -5.32
N PRO A 373 20.00 -17.26 -5.32
CA PRO A 373 20.01 -18.10 -4.11
C PRO A 373 20.87 -17.55 -2.97
N VAL A 374 21.95 -16.83 -3.27
CA VAL A 374 22.84 -16.23 -2.26
C VAL A 374 22.11 -15.09 -1.56
N LYS A 375 21.54 -14.16 -2.32
CA LYS A 375 20.74 -13.05 -1.76
C LYS A 375 19.51 -13.54 -1.01
N LEU A 376 18.88 -14.63 -1.50
CA LEU A 376 17.77 -15.29 -0.81
C LEU A 376 18.19 -15.75 0.58
N GLU A 377 19.33 -16.44 0.68
CA GLU A 377 19.86 -16.90 1.97
C GLU A 377 20.23 -15.75 2.90
N GLU A 378 20.92 -14.72 2.40
CA GLU A 378 21.28 -13.53 3.17
C GLU A 378 20.03 -12.83 3.72
N THR A 379 18.99 -12.68 2.89
CA THR A 379 17.74 -12.01 3.28
C THR A 379 16.98 -12.82 4.32
N LEU A 380 16.86 -14.14 4.14
CA LEU A 380 16.24 -15.03 5.12
C LEU A 380 17.01 -15.08 6.44
N THR A 381 18.35 -15.04 6.39
CA THR A 381 19.20 -14.98 7.58
C THR A 381 19.00 -13.68 8.35
N ALA A 382 18.91 -12.55 7.64
CA ALA A 382 18.69 -11.24 8.24
C ALA A 382 17.26 -11.05 8.78
N ASN A 383 16.30 -11.86 8.36
CA ASN A 383 14.89 -11.75 8.72
C ASN A 383 14.29 -13.13 9.11
N PRO A 384 14.69 -13.71 10.25
CA PRO A 384 14.22 -15.04 10.69
C PRO A 384 12.70 -15.13 10.92
N GLU A 385 12.03 -14.00 11.10
CA GLU A 385 10.58 -13.86 11.22
C GLU A 385 9.80 -14.02 9.91
N ILE A 386 10.47 -14.15 8.75
CA ILE A 386 9.80 -14.52 7.49
C ILE A 386 9.10 -15.87 7.66
N ARG A 387 7.84 -15.92 7.20
CA ARG A 387 6.99 -17.12 7.23
C ARG A 387 6.66 -17.65 5.85
N ILE A 388 6.52 -16.76 4.87
CA ILE A 388 6.13 -17.13 3.51
C ILE A 388 7.12 -16.52 2.52
N LEU A 389 7.53 -17.31 1.52
CA LEU A 389 8.06 -16.85 0.25
C LEU A 389 6.96 -16.98 -0.80
N ILE A 390 6.63 -15.90 -1.50
CA ILE A 390 5.76 -15.99 -2.69
C ILE A 390 6.64 -16.13 -3.93
N LEU A 391 6.52 -17.26 -4.62
CA LEU A 391 7.22 -17.58 -5.85
C LEU A 391 6.22 -17.60 -7.01
N CYS A 392 6.22 -16.57 -7.84
CA CYS A 392 5.45 -16.55 -9.08
C CYS A 392 6.34 -17.06 -10.23
N ASN A 393 6.08 -18.28 -10.69
CA ASN A 393 6.91 -18.93 -11.70
C ASN A 393 6.03 -19.77 -12.66
N PRO A 394 5.83 -19.34 -13.91
CA PRO A 394 6.48 -18.19 -14.57
C PRO A 394 6.00 -16.81 -14.09
N SER A 395 6.84 -15.79 -14.23
CA SER A 395 6.67 -14.51 -13.56
C SER A 395 5.68 -13.56 -14.24
N ASN A 396 4.86 -12.90 -13.41
CA ASN A 396 4.27 -11.59 -13.65
C ASN A 396 4.86 -10.63 -12.61
N PRO A 397 5.59 -9.57 -13.00
CA PRO A 397 5.55 -8.94 -14.32
C PRO A 397 6.75 -9.26 -15.24
N ALA A 398 7.78 -9.96 -14.77
CA ALA A 398 9.03 -10.09 -15.51
C ALA A 398 8.91 -10.87 -16.83
N GLY A 399 7.96 -11.80 -16.93
CA GLY A 399 7.84 -12.69 -18.10
C GLY A 399 8.97 -13.73 -18.18
N THR A 400 9.69 -13.95 -17.08
CA THR A 400 10.81 -14.89 -16.99
C THR A 400 10.43 -16.17 -16.24
N LEU A 401 11.15 -17.24 -16.54
CA LEU A 401 10.93 -18.58 -16.02
C LEU A 401 12.21 -19.12 -15.38
N HIS A 402 12.12 -19.57 -14.13
CA HIS A 402 13.20 -20.30 -13.47
C HIS A 402 13.33 -21.70 -14.09
N SER A 403 14.56 -22.09 -14.42
CA SER A 403 14.86 -23.46 -14.83
C SER A 403 14.70 -24.44 -13.66
N PRO A 404 14.53 -25.75 -13.93
CA PRO A 404 14.53 -26.77 -12.89
C PRO A 404 15.73 -26.71 -11.93
N GLU A 405 16.92 -26.38 -12.46
CA GLU A 405 18.16 -26.25 -11.70
C GLU A 405 18.14 -25.02 -10.79
N GLN A 406 17.61 -23.89 -11.28
CA GLN A 406 17.47 -22.67 -10.48
C GLN A 406 16.44 -22.86 -9.36
N LEU A 407 15.33 -23.53 -9.62
CA LEU A 407 14.35 -23.88 -8.59
C LEU A 407 14.96 -24.83 -7.54
N GLU A 408 15.81 -25.77 -7.95
CA GLU A 408 16.55 -26.64 -7.03
C GLU A 408 17.50 -25.85 -6.13
N GLN A 409 18.17 -24.81 -6.65
CA GLN A 409 19.03 -23.94 -5.85
C GLN A 409 18.24 -23.14 -4.81
N ILE A 410 17.05 -22.63 -5.16
CA ILE A 410 16.12 -21.99 -4.21
C ILE A 410 15.71 -23.00 -3.13
N ALA A 411 15.30 -24.20 -3.53
CA ALA A 411 14.91 -25.26 -2.61
C ALA A 411 16.07 -25.70 -1.70
N ALA A 412 17.31 -25.70 -2.19
CA ALA A 412 18.50 -26.01 -1.41
C ALA A 412 18.72 -25.01 -0.27
N VAL A 413 18.48 -23.72 -0.51
CA VAL A 413 18.46 -22.71 0.55
C VAL A 413 17.37 -23.05 1.56
N LEU A 414 16.12 -23.21 1.13
CA LEU A 414 15.00 -23.45 2.03
C LEU A 414 15.12 -24.76 2.84
N ARG A 415 15.88 -25.76 2.39
CA ARG A 415 16.10 -27.01 3.14
C ARG A 415 17.05 -26.86 4.32
N LYS A 416 17.84 -25.79 4.37
CA LYS A 416 18.75 -25.53 5.48
C LYS A 416 17.94 -25.49 6.79
N PRO A 417 18.44 -26.10 7.89
CA PRO A 417 17.67 -26.29 9.12
C PRO A 417 16.99 -25.01 9.65
N GLN A 418 17.68 -23.87 9.55
CA GLN A 418 17.21 -22.56 10.01
C GLN A 418 16.09 -21.95 9.17
N PHE A 419 15.78 -22.49 7.98
CA PHE A 419 14.73 -21.97 7.09
C PHE A 419 13.57 -22.97 6.90
N ARG A 420 13.54 -24.06 7.68
CA ARG A 420 12.50 -25.11 7.52
C ARG A 420 11.09 -24.62 7.82
N HIS A 421 10.95 -23.53 8.56
CA HIS A 421 9.67 -22.88 8.87
C HIS A 421 9.12 -22.01 7.74
N VAL A 422 9.88 -21.76 6.68
CA VAL A 422 9.42 -20.94 5.55
C VAL A 422 8.55 -21.78 4.62
N ILE A 423 7.32 -21.33 4.44
CA ILE A 423 6.32 -21.90 3.53
C ILE A 423 6.48 -21.21 2.16
N VAL A 424 6.23 -21.95 1.08
CA VAL A 424 6.23 -21.40 -0.27
C VAL A 424 4.82 -21.35 -0.83
N ILE A 425 4.38 -20.17 -1.22
CA ILE A 425 3.25 -20.02 -2.12
C ILE A 425 3.81 -20.07 -3.53
N SER A 426 3.53 -21.16 -4.27
CA SER A 426 3.97 -21.34 -5.66
C SER A 426 2.83 -20.92 -6.59
N ASP A 427 2.86 -19.69 -7.07
CA ASP A 427 1.89 -19.18 -8.04
C ASP A 427 2.32 -19.60 -9.45
N GLU A 428 1.67 -20.63 -9.97
CA GLU A 428 1.98 -21.29 -11.24
C GLU A 428 0.92 -20.97 -12.33
N ILE A 429 0.16 -19.88 -12.17
CA ILE A 429 -0.96 -19.53 -13.07
C ILE A 429 -0.59 -19.37 -14.55
N TYR A 430 0.70 -19.15 -14.87
CA TYR A 430 1.22 -18.99 -16.23
C TYR A 430 1.91 -20.25 -16.79
N GLU A 431 1.85 -21.41 -16.11
CA GLU A 431 2.65 -22.61 -16.41
C GLU A 431 2.62 -23.13 -17.86
N GLN A 432 1.51 -22.91 -18.58
CA GLN A 432 1.34 -23.38 -19.97
C GLN A 432 1.81 -22.35 -21.00
N LEU A 433 2.17 -21.14 -20.56
CA LEU A 433 2.59 -20.03 -21.41
C LEU A 433 4.10 -19.92 -21.36
N VAL A 434 4.78 -20.90 -21.96
CA VAL A 434 6.24 -20.99 -22.01
C VAL A 434 6.69 -21.07 -23.46
N TYR A 435 7.55 -20.15 -23.87
CA TYR A 435 8.00 -20.03 -25.25
C TYR A 435 9.24 -20.90 -25.48
N GLN A 436 9.34 -21.52 -26.65
CA GLN A 436 10.50 -22.29 -27.08
C GLN A 436 11.13 -21.58 -28.27
N ASP A 437 12.33 -21.05 -28.09
CA ASP A 437 13.07 -20.38 -29.17
C ASP A 437 13.89 -21.41 -29.96
N GLU A 438 13.95 -21.22 -31.28
CA GLU A 438 14.77 -22.07 -32.15
C GLU A 438 16.25 -21.97 -31.76
N GLY A 439 16.92 -23.13 -31.65
CA GLY A 439 18.34 -23.21 -31.25
C GLY A 439 18.61 -23.00 -29.75
N ALA A 440 17.61 -22.63 -28.94
CA ALA A 440 17.74 -22.54 -27.49
C ALA A 440 17.51 -23.90 -26.81
N SER A 441 18.02 -24.04 -25.57
CA SER A 441 17.69 -25.20 -24.74
C SER A 441 16.20 -25.22 -24.41
N LYS A 442 15.59 -26.41 -24.43
CA LYS A 442 14.17 -26.59 -24.12
C LYS A 442 13.87 -26.06 -22.72
N ARG A 443 12.92 -25.12 -22.63
CA ARG A 443 12.44 -24.59 -21.35
C ARG A 443 11.40 -25.52 -20.76
N VAL A 444 11.51 -25.78 -19.46
CA VAL A 444 10.61 -26.68 -18.72
C VAL A 444 10.05 -25.94 -17.52
N CYS A 445 8.72 -25.82 -17.44
CA CYS A 445 8.05 -25.30 -16.24
C CYS A 445 7.89 -26.43 -15.22
N LYS A 446 8.76 -26.47 -14.21
CA LYS A 446 8.69 -27.45 -13.12
C LYS A 446 7.90 -26.86 -11.95
N SER A 447 6.96 -27.64 -11.40
CA SER A 447 6.25 -27.24 -10.19
C SER A 447 7.16 -27.31 -8.97
N PHE A 448 7.14 -26.29 -8.11
CA PHE A 448 8.03 -26.22 -6.97
C PHE A 448 7.78 -27.35 -5.96
N ALA A 449 6.52 -27.78 -5.81
CA ALA A 449 6.11 -28.87 -4.91
C ALA A 449 6.70 -30.24 -5.31
N THR A 450 7.20 -30.40 -6.54
CA THR A 450 7.83 -31.65 -7.02
C THR A 450 9.28 -31.80 -6.59
N ILE A 451 9.88 -30.73 -6.06
CA ILE A 451 11.27 -30.72 -5.63
C ILE A 451 11.39 -31.45 -4.28
N PRO A 452 12.36 -32.37 -4.10
CA PRO A 452 12.51 -33.12 -2.86
C PRO A 452 12.56 -32.21 -1.62
N GLY A 453 11.67 -32.49 -0.65
CA GLY A 453 11.51 -31.74 0.61
C GLY A 453 10.73 -30.43 0.49
N MET A 454 10.10 -30.14 -0.66
CA MET A 454 9.26 -28.94 -0.83
C MET A 454 7.76 -29.22 -0.76
N TYR A 455 7.32 -30.47 -1.01
CA TYR A 455 5.90 -30.83 -1.03
C TYR A 455 5.18 -30.45 0.27
N GLU A 456 5.76 -30.79 1.41
CA GLU A 456 5.19 -30.61 2.76
C GLU A 456 5.02 -29.15 3.19
N ARG A 457 5.55 -28.20 2.41
CA ARG A 457 5.59 -26.76 2.74
C ARG A 457 5.35 -25.87 1.53
N THR A 458 4.75 -26.41 0.48
CA THR A 458 4.35 -25.64 -0.70
C THR A 458 2.84 -25.67 -0.84
N VAL A 459 2.23 -24.50 -1.00
CA VAL A 459 0.85 -24.37 -1.48
C VAL A 459 0.93 -23.88 -2.92
N LEU A 460 0.56 -24.76 -3.85
CA LEU A 460 0.48 -24.46 -5.27
C LEU A 460 -0.81 -23.67 -5.53
N ILE A 461 -0.70 -22.53 -6.20
CA ILE A 461 -1.81 -21.71 -6.67
C ILE A 461 -1.83 -21.73 -8.19
N ASN A 462 -3.00 -22.00 -8.77
CA ASN A 462 -3.19 -22.00 -10.21
C ASN A 462 -4.67 -21.76 -10.57
N GLY A 463 -5.05 -21.83 -11.84
CA GLY A 463 -6.42 -21.57 -12.27
C GLY A 463 -6.59 -21.47 -13.78
N PHE A 464 -7.75 -20.96 -14.17
CA PHE A 464 -8.21 -21.07 -15.56
C PHE A 464 -8.15 -19.73 -16.32
N SER A 465 -7.78 -18.65 -15.64
CA SER A 465 -7.87 -17.30 -16.23
C SER A 465 -6.93 -17.08 -17.41
N LYS A 466 -5.76 -17.74 -17.46
CA LYS A 466 -4.69 -17.41 -18.41
C LYS A 466 -4.67 -18.38 -19.59
N ALA A 467 -4.24 -19.62 -19.37
CA ALA A 467 -4.10 -20.61 -20.45
C ALA A 467 -5.43 -20.99 -21.13
N TYR A 468 -6.55 -20.80 -20.44
CA TYR A 468 -7.90 -21.16 -20.93
C TYR A 468 -8.77 -19.94 -21.30
N ALA A 469 -8.25 -18.71 -21.19
CA ALA A 469 -9.00 -17.46 -21.41
C ALA A 469 -10.31 -17.34 -20.58
N MET A 470 -10.32 -17.85 -19.35
CA MET A 470 -11.48 -17.81 -18.45
C MET A 470 -11.33 -16.73 -17.37
N THR A 471 -10.82 -15.55 -17.73
CA THR A 471 -10.58 -14.40 -16.82
C THR A 471 -11.83 -14.02 -16.04
N GLY A 472 -12.94 -13.73 -16.74
CA GLY A 472 -14.20 -13.28 -16.15
C GLY A 472 -14.97 -14.34 -15.36
N LEU A 473 -14.66 -15.63 -15.57
CA LEU A 473 -15.35 -16.73 -14.88
C LEU A 473 -14.85 -16.96 -13.46
N ARG A 474 -13.73 -16.34 -13.06
CA ARG A 474 -13.22 -16.37 -11.68
C ARG A 474 -13.12 -17.79 -11.11
N ILE A 475 -12.46 -18.70 -11.83
CA ILE A 475 -12.15 -20.05 -11.31
C ILE A 475 -10.64 -20.20 -11.17
N GLY A 476 -10.21 -20.53 -9.95
CA GLY A 476 -8.85 -20.91 -9.61
C GLY A 476 -8.86 -21.99 -8.54
N TYR A 477 -7.69 -22.49 -8.18
CA TYR A 477 -7.56 -23.51 -7.16
C TYR A 477 -6.22 -23.37 -6.42
N MET A 478 -6.20 -23.92 -5.22
CA MET A 478 -4.97 -24.23 -4.49
C MET A 478 -4.86 -25.73 -4.30
N ALA A 479 -3.63 -26.23 -4.26
CA ALA A 479 -3.31 -27.61 -3.91
C ALA A 479 -2.10 -27.65 -2.96
N GLY A 480 -2.15 -28.46 -1.92
CA GLY A 480 -1.10 -28.54 -0.93
C GLY A 480 -1.45 -29.48 0.22
N PRO A 481 -0.53 -29.71 1.17
CA PRO A 481 -0.80 -30.57 2.32
C PRO A 481 -2.08 -30.18 3.06
N SER A 482 -2.86 -31.18 3.47
CA SER A 482 -4.15 -30.98 4.17
C SER A 482 -4.08 -29.98 5.34
N HIS A 483 -2.94 -29.90 6.04
CA HIS A 483 -2.70 -28.93 7.12
C HIS A 483 -2.88 -27.46 6.69
N PHE A 484 -2.57 -27.10 5.45
CA PHE A 484 -2.78 -25.76 4.91
C PHE A 484 -4.15 -25.60 4.26
N ILE A 485 -4.65 -26.67 3.62
CA ILE A 485 -5.91 -26.62 2.87
C ILE A 485 -7.14 -26.57 3.78
N GLU A 486 -7.15 -27.29 4.90
CA GLU A 486 -8.30 -27.31 5.82
C GLU A 486 -8.61 -25.93 6.45
N PRO A 487 -7.62 -25.17 6.96
CA PRO A 487 -7.86 -23.79 7.38
C PRO A 487 -8.36 -22.87 6.24
N CYS A 488 -7.83 -23.03 5.03
CA CYS A 488 -8.27 -22.26 3.86
C CYS A 488 -9.73 -22.57 3.47
N TYR A 489 -10.13 -23.84 3.57
CA TYR A 489 -11.51 -24.29 3.39
C TYR A 489 -12.44 -23.59 4.38
N LEU A 490 -12.10 -23.58 5.68
CA LEU A 490 -12.87 -22.89 6.71
C LEU A 490 -13.00 -21.39 6.44
N MET A 491 -11.90 -20.73 6.05
CA MET A 491 -11.89 -19.31 5.71
C MET A 491 -12.78 -18.99 4.51
N GLN A 492 -12.75 -19.81 3.46
CA GLN A 492 -13.60 -19.60 2.29
C GLN A 492 -15.09 -19.64 2.62
N GLY A 493 -15.50 -20.46 3.59
CA GLY A 493 -16.89 -20.53 4.04
C GLY A 493 -17.44 -19.23 4.58
N GLN A 494 -16.59 -18.43 5.22
CA GLN A 494 -16.96 -17.13 5.78
C GLN A 494 -16.84 -16.00 4.75
N LEU A 495 -16.12 -16.21 3.65
CA LEU A 495 -15.89 -15.18 2.62
C LEU A 495 -16.87 -15.27 1.45
N THR A 496 -17.01 -16.45 0.85
CA THR A 496 -17.79 -16.60 -0.40
C THR A 496 -18.62 -17.87 -0.48
N SER A 497 -18.50 -18.78 0.50
CA SER A 497 -19.04 -20.14 0.43
C SER A 497 -18.36 -20.98 -0.65
N CYS A 498 -18.79 -20.94 -1.92
CA CYS A 498 -18.22 -21.75 -3.00
C CYS A 498 -18.00 -20.92 -4.27
N ALA A 499 -17.04 -21.34 -5.12
CA ALA A 499 -16.87 -20.74 -6.45
C ALA A 499 -18.11 -20.97 -7.33
N ASN A 500 -18.32 -20.13 -8.35
CA ASN A 500 -19.52 -20.21 -9.19
C ASN A 500 -19.64 -21.57 -9.89
N SER A 501 -20.83 -22.17 -9.85
CA SER A 501 -21.08 -23.55 -10.29
C SER A 501 -20.91 -23.73 -11.80
N VAL A 502 -21.34 -22.77 -12.62
CA VAL A 502 -21.23 -22.83 -14.09
C VAL A 502 -19.77 -22.81 -14.53
N GLY A 503 -18.96 -21.91 -13.97
CA GLY A 503 -17.53 -21.84 -14.24
C GLY A 503 -16.79 -23.10 -13.82
N GLN A 504 -17.22 -23.78 -12.74
CA GLN A 504 -16.65 -25.07 -12.37
C GLN A 504 -16.95 -26.16 -13.41
N VAL A 505 -18.16 -26.21 -13.99
CA VAL A 505 -18.47 -27.14 -15.09
C VAL A 505 -17.61 -26.84 -16.33
N MET A 506 -17.42 -25.56 -16.66
CA MET A 506 -16.52 -25.15 -17.74
C MET A 506 -15.07 -25.57 -17.47
N ALA A 507 -14.60 -25.42 -16.24
CA ALA A 507 -13.25 -25.81 -15.81
C ALA A 507 -13.03 -27.33 -15.88
N ILE A 508 -14.04 -28.14 -15.54
CA ILE A 508 -14.01 -29.60 -15.72
C ILE A 508 -13.77 -29.93 -17.19
N GLU A 509 -14.52 -29.29 -18.10
CA GLU A 509 -14.40 -29.55 -19.53
C GLU A 509 -13.03 -29.10 -20.08
N ALA A 510 -12.53 -27.96 -19.61
CA ALA A 510 -11.20 -27.45 -19.93
C ALA A 510 -10.10 -28.43 -19.51
N MET A 511 -10.19 -29.01 -18.31
CA MET A 511 -9.23 -30.02 -17.83
C MET A 511 -9.33 -31.34 -18.59
N LYS A 512 -10.52 -31.78 -18.99
CA LYS A 512 -10.68 -32.97 -19.85
C LYS A 512 -9.93 -32.76 -21.17
N MET A 513 -10.13 -31.62 -21.82
CA MET A 513 -9.42 -31.30 -23.06
C MET A 513 -7.89 -31.27 -22.87
N GLU A 514 -7.42 -30.74 -21.74
CA GLU A 514 -5.98 -30.72 -21.45
C GLU A 514 -5.41 -32.13 -21.27
N LEU A 515 -6.09 -32.99 -20.51
CA LEU A 515 -5.70 -34.39 -20.33
C LEU A 515 -5.75 -35.18 -21.64
N ASP A 516 -6.79 -34.98 -22.46
CA ASP A 516 -6.93 -35.60 -23.79
C ASP A 516 -5.75 -35.22 -24.70
N ALA A 517 -5.31 -33.95 -24.66
CA ALA A 517 -4.17 -33.47 -25.43
C ALA A 517 -2.85 -34.07 -24.94
N ILE A 518 -2.64 -34.11 -23.62
CA ILE A 518 -1.44 -34.73 -23.02
C ILE A 518 -1.35 -36.21 -23.39
N GLU A 519 -2.45 -36.97 -23.35
CA GLU A 519 -2.49 -38.39 -23.72
C GLU A 519 -2.08 -38.61 -25.19
N LYS A 520 -2.44 -37.67 -26.08
CA LYS A 520 -2.06 -37.69 -27.50
C LYS A 520 -0.64 -37.15 -27.77
N GLY A 521 0.05 -36.62 -26.76
CA GLY A 521 1.34 -35.95 -26.92
C GLY A 521 1.23 -34.57 -27.60
N GLU A 522 0.05 -33.95 -27.55
CA GLU A 522 -0.24 -32.65 -28.13
C GLU A 522 -0.17 -31.53 -27.08
N VAL A 523 -0.02 -30.28 -27.53
CA VAL A 523 -0.12 -29.09 -26.67
C VAL A 523 -1.43 -28.39 -27.02
N ARG A 524 -2.44 -28.47 -26.14
CA ARG A 524 -3.79 -27.91 -26.37
C ARG A 524 -3.75 -26.42 -26.78
N VAL A 525 -2.86 -25.67 -26.17
CA VAL A 525 -2.70 -24.21 -26.32
C VAL A 525 -1.74 -23.83 -27.46
N ALA A 526 -1.29 -24.77 -28.28
CA ALA A 526 -0.26 -24.53 -29.32
C ALA A 526 -0.57 -23.33 -30.23
N GLU A 527 -1.78 -23.22 -30.79
CA GLU A 527 -2.17 -22.11 -31.68
C GLU A 527 -2.15 -20.77 -30.95
N ASN A 528 -2.74 -20.71 -29.75
CA ASN A 528 -2.75 -19.51 -28.92
C ASN A 528 -1.33 -19.11 -28.49
N LEU A 529 -0.49 -20.08 -28.15
CA LEU A 529 0.90 -19.86 -27.78
C LEU A 529 1.71 -19.33 -28.97
N HIS A 530 1.50 -19.87 -30.17
CA HIS A 530 2.12 -19.36 -31.39
C HIS A 530 1.72 -17.91 -31.66
N GLY A 531 0.43 -17.58 -31.53
CA GLY A 531 -0.06 -16.21 -31.64
C GLY A 531 0.62 -15.27 -30.63
N LEU A 532 0.69 -15.67 -29.35
CA LEU A 532 1.40 -14.91 -28.32
C LEU A 532 2.91 -14.79 -28.59
N ASP A 533 3.53 -15.82 -29.19
CA ASP A 533 4.95 -15.82 -29.51
C ASP A 533 5.30 -14.81 -30.61
N LEU A 534 4.47 -14.72 -31.66
CA LEU A 534 4.64 -13.68 -32.69
C LEU A 534 4.58 -12.27 -32.10
N LYS A 535 3.66 -12.05 -31.16
CA LYS A 535 3.48 -10.79 -30.43
C LYS A 535 4.70 -10.50 -29.54
N ARG A 536 5.19 -11.50 -28.81
CA ARG A 536 6.40 -11.44 -27.99
C ARG A 536 7.63 -11.06 -28.81
N GLN A 537 7.86 -11.74 -29.93
CA GLN A 537 8.98 -11.47 -30.84
C GLN A 537 8.90 -10.05 -31.41
N TYR A 538 7.72 -9.59 -31.80
CA TYR A 538 7.50 -8.22 -32.26
C TYR A 538 7.88 -7.19 -31.19
N ILE A 539 7.34 -7.31 -29.98
CA ILE A 539 7.64 -6.39 -28.87
C ILE A 539 9.13 -6.42 -28.52
N ALA A 540 9.74 -7.60 -28.42
CA ALA A 540 11.16 -7.74 -28.11
C ALA A 540 12.04 -7.04 -29.17
N LYS A 541 11.73 -7.22 -30.46
CA LYS A 541 12.43 -6.55 -31.57
C LYS A 541 12.29 -5.03 -31.49
N ARG A 542 11.08 -4.53 -31.18
CA ARG A 542 10.81 -3.09 -31.04
C ARG A 542 11.58 -2.48 -29.87
N LEU A 543 11.60 -3.15 -28.71
CA LEU A 543 12.33 -2.71 -27.52
C LEU A 543 13.85 -2.76 -27.75
N GLN A 544 14.37 -3.79 -28.41
CA GLN A 544 15.81 -3.89 -28.76
C GLN A 544 16.29 -2.74 -29.64
N ALA A 545 15.42 -2.18 -30.48
CA ALA A 545 15.75 -1.04 -31.33
C ALA A 545 15.79 0.30 -30.56
N MET A 546 15.38 0.34 -29.29
CA MET A 546 15.38 1.53 -28.45
C MET A 546 16.65 1.59 -27.59
N THR A 547 17.61 2.45 -27.96
CA THR A 547 18.98 2.47 -27.38
C THR A 547 19.05 2.64 -25.86
N ASN A 548 18.12 3.39 -25.26
CA ASN A 548 18.14 3.72 -23.82
C ASN A 548 17.14 2.89 -22.99
N VAL A 549 16.59 1.83 -23.58
CA VAL A 549 15.60 0.96 -22.93
C VAL A 549 16.23 -0.41 -22.71
N ARG A 550 16.09 -0.95 -21.51
CA ARG A 550 16.61 -2.28 -21.18
C ARG A 550 15.45 -3.18 -20.73
N PHE A 551 15.54 -4.48 -20.93
CA PHE A 551 14.51 -5.41 -20.49
C PHE A 551 15.06 -6.84 -20.43
N ALA A 552 14.47 -7.67 -19.56
CA ALA A 552 14.77 -9.09 -19.53
C ALA A 552 14.01 -9.76 -20.68
N TYR A 553 14.70 -10.57 -21.47
CA TYR A 553 14.05 -11.23 -22.60
C TYR A 553 12.91 -12.14 -22.09
N PRO A 554 11.65 -11.92 -22.52
CA PRO A 554 10.52 -12.67 -22.00
C PRO A 554 10.57 -14.11 -22.53
N THR A 555 10.58 -15.07 -21.61
CA THR A 555 10.63 -16.52 -21.89
C THR A 555 9.32 -17.22 -21.58
N SER A 556 8.35 -16.51 -20.99
CA SER A 556 7.08 -17.06 -20.53
C SER A 556 6.02 -15.97 -20.26
N SER A 557 4.85 -16.38 -19.78
CA SER A 557 3.70 -15.52 -19.48
C SER A 557 3.23 -14.78 -20.73
N PHE A 558 2.84 -13.50 -20.62
CA PHE A 558 2.66 -12.61 -21.77
C PHE A 558 3.04 -11.17 -21.42
N TYR A 559 4.09 -11.04 -20.60
CA TYR A 559 4.60 -9.76 -20.12
C TYR A 559 6.05 -9.58 -20.49
N VAL A 560 6.46 -8.32 -20.60
CA VAL A 560 7.85 -7.90 -20.56
C VAL A 560 7.98 -6.76 -19.55
N PHE A 561 8.98 -6.86 -18.69
CA PHE A 561 9.31 -5.80 -17.74
C PHE A 561 10.48 -4.97 -18.27
N VAL A 562 10.17 -3.71 -18.54
CA VAL A 562 11.08 -2.73 -19.13
C VAL A 562 11.70 -1.92 -18.00
N ASP A 563 13.03 -1.84 -18.01
CA ASP A 563 13.83 -0.99 -17.14
C ASP A 563 14.16 0.31 -17.87
N LEU A 564 13.78 1.44 -17.26
CA LEU A 564 14.08 2.79 -17.71
C LEU A 564 15.08 3.49 -16.78
N GLY A 565 15.87 2.72 -16.01
CA GLY A 565 16.85 3.27 -15.07
C GLY A 565 17.86 4.20 -15.75
N LEU A 566 18.29 3.87 -16.96
CA LEU A 566 19.20 4.73 -17.76
C LEU A 566 18.62 6.11 -18.08
N LEU A 567 17.30 6.28 -18.02
CA LEU A 567 16.60 7.52 -18.34
C LEU A 567 16.16 8.28 -17.08
N PHE A 568 15.68 7.59 -16.05
CA PHE A 568 15.05 8.22 -14.88
C PHE A 568 15.92 8.20 -13.62
N GLU A 569 16.87 7.26 -13.47
CA GLU A 569 17.66 7.17 -12.26
C GLU A 569 18.64 8.34 -12.16
N GLY A 570 18.44 9.21 -11.16
CA GLY A 570 19.28 10.38 -10.91
C GLY A 570 19.19 11.48 -11.98
N LYS A 571 18.20 11.42 -12.86
CA LYS A 571 17.99 12.35 -13.98
C LYS A 571 16.63 13.02 -13.89
N LYS A 572 16.52 14.21 -14.47
CA LYS A 572 15.24 14.91 -14.61
C LYS A 572 14.75 14.85 -16.05
N ALA A 573 13.50 14.47 -16.25
CA ALA A 573 12.88 14.40 -17.56
C ALA A 573 11.94 15.60 -17.76
N TYR A 574 11.95 16.18 -18.97
CA TYR A 574 11.10 17.31 -19.34
C TYR A 574 10.42 17.08 -20.68
N THR A 575 9.16 17.47 -20.80
CA THR A 575 8.45 17.51 -22.09
C THR A 575 8.96 18.67 -22.96
N ALA A 576 8.60 18.67 -24.25
CA ALA A 576 8.91 19.76 -25.16
C ALA A 576 8.30 21.11 -24.70
N GLU A 577 7.17 21.06 -23.98
CA GLU A 577 6.49 22.22 -23.40
C GLU A 577 7.05 22.64 -22.02
N GLY A 578 8.03 21.91 -21.48
CA GLY A 578 8.69 22.22 -20.21
C GLY A 578 8.02 21.63 -18.95
N GLU A 579 7.04 20.72 -19.09
CA GLU A 579 6.47 19.96 -17.96
C GLU A 579 7.54 18.99 -17.42
N GLU A 580 7.80 18.99 -16.11
CA GLU A 580 8.72 18.05 -15.45
C GLU A 580 8.01 16.70 -15.25
N ILE A 581 8.66 15.61 -15.69
CA ILE A 581 8.25 14.23 -15.45
C ILE A 581 9.15 13.68 -14.34
N HIS A 582 8.63 13.57 -13.12
CA HIS A 582 9.47 13.33 -11.93
C HIS A 582 9.94 11.88 -11.80
N ASN A 583 9.18 10.93 -12.36
CA ASN A 583 9.44 9.50 -12.22
C ASN A 583 8.74 8.70 -13.34
N VAL A 584 8.87 7.36 -13.34
CA VAL A 584 8.28 6.49 -14.36
C VAL A 584 6.75 6.43 -14.28
N ASP A 585 6.13 6.67 -13.12
CA ASP A 585 4.66 6.74 -13.02
C ASP A 585 4.13 7.98 -13.75
N ASP A 586 4.75 9.15 -13.51
CA ASP A 586 4.44 10.38 -14.25
C ASP A 586 4.61 10.18 -15.77
N PHE A 587 5.62 9.39 -16.17
CA PHE A 587 5.82 9.01 -17.56
C PHE A 587 4.68 8.11 -18.10
N CYS A 588 4.22 7.14 -17.32
CA CYS A 588 3.07 6.31 -17.69
C CYS A 588 1.80 7.16 -17.86
N ASP A 589 1.59 8.13 -16.97
CA ASP A 589 0.47 9.08 -17.04
C ASP A 589 0.61 10.05 -18.22
N TYR A 590 1.82 10.47 -18.56
CA TYR A 590 2.10 11.24 -19.77
C TYR A 590 1.80 10.44 -21.04
N LEU A 591 2.23 9.18 -21.09
CA LEU A 591 2.06 8.29 -22.23
C LEU A 591 0.58 8.02 -22.54
N ILE A 592 -0.26 7.80 -21.53
CA ILE A 592 -1.71 7.64 -21.74
C ILE A 592 -2.37 8.95 -22.17
N ARG A 593 -2.00 10.10 -21.58
CA ARG A 593 -2.56 11.42 -21.94
C ARG A 593 -2.22 11.85 -23.36
N LYS A 594 -0.98 11.68 -23.79
CA LYS A 594 -0.47 12.19 -25.06
C LYS A 594 -0.64 11.23 -26.23
N ASN A 595 -0.44 9.93 -25.99
CA ASN A 595 -0.42 8.92 -27.04
C ASN A 595 -1.59 7.93 -26.94
N GLY A 596 -2.40 7.99 -25.88
CA GLY A 596 -3.47 7.03 -25.65
C GLY A 596 -2.94 5.63 -25.33
N VAL A 597 -1.71 5.51 -24.82
CA VAL A 597 -1.09 4.20 -24.56
C VAL A 597 -1.02 3.96 -23.05
N ALA A 598 -1.67 2.90 -22.58
CA ALA A 598 -1.73 2.55 -21.17
C ALA A 598 -0.80 1.37 -20.84
N VAL A 599 0.15 1.57 -19.92
CA VAL A 599 1.10 0.54 -19.43
C VAL A 599 0.97 0.36 -17.91
N GLY A 600 1.60 -0.66 -17.34
CA GLY A 600 1.64 -0.85 -15.88
C GLY A 600 2.87 -0.20 -15.26
N PRO A 601 2.76 0.79 -14.35
CA PRO A 601 3.92 1.36 -13.66
C PRO A 601 4.60 0.32 -12.76
N GLY A 602 5.94 0.28 -12.76
CA GLY A 602 6.73 -0.70 -12.01
C GLY A 602 6.89 -0.39 -10.53
N SER A 603 6.58 0.85 -10.09
CA SER A 603 6.60 1.24 -8.68
C SER A 603 5.69 0.37 -7.81
N ASP A 604 4.53 -0.04 -8.34
CA ASP A 604 3.59 -0.98 -7.70
C ASP A 604 4.04 -2.44 -7.74
N MET A 605 5.16 -2.71 -8.40
CA MET A 605 5.76 -4.02 -8.60
C MET A 605 7.11 -4.13 -7.91
N GLY A 606 7.48 -3.15 -7.07
CA GLY A 606 8.73 -3.09 -6.33
C GLY A 606 9.93 -2.52 -7.11
N GLU A 607 9.73 -2.05 -8.35
CA GLU A 607 10.82 -1.51 -9.19
C GLU A 607 10.43 -0.11 -9.73
N PRO A 608 10.80 0.98 -9.04
CA PRO A 608 10.31 2.34 -9.34
C PRO A 608 10.75 2.90 -10.69
N HIS A 609 11.82 2.36 -11.28
CA HIS A 609 12.30 2.74 -12.61
C HIS A 609 11.81 1.78 -13.72
N GLY A 610 10.89 0.87 -13.39
CA GLY A 610 10.37 -0.11 -14.33
C GLY A 610 8.97 0.22 -14.84
N LEU A 611 8.59 -0.40 -15.95
CA LEU A 611 7.20 -0.52 -16.39
C LEU A 611 6.94 -1.90 -16.98
N ARG A 612 5.69 -2.36 -16.89
CA ARG A 612 5.23 -3.63 -17.46
C ARG A 612 4.42 -3.38 -18.73
N ILE A 613 4.76 -4.12 -19.77
CA ILE A 613 3.97 -4.25 -21.00
C ILE A 613 3.33 -5.64 -21.03
N SER A 614 2.01 -5.69 -21.21
CA SER A 614 1.26 -6.91 -21.56
C SER A 614 1.11 -7.00 -23.08
N TYR A 615 1.52 -8.11 -23.67
CA TYR A 615 1.34 -8.40 -25.10
C TYR A 615 0.24 -9.45 -25.35
N ALA A 616 -0.74 -9.51 -24.45
CA ALA A 616 -1.90 -10.40 -24.55
C ALA A 616 -2.96 -9.91 -25.54
N GLY A 617 -3.01 -8.60 -25.82
CA GLY A 617 -3.97 -7.96 -26.73
C GLY A 617 -3.66 -8.15 -28.22
N SER A 618 -4.42 -7.45 -29.07
CA SER A 618 -4.29 -7.56 -30.54
C SER A 618 -2.96 -7.01 -31.08
N MET A 619 -2.51 -7.52 -32.23
CA MET A 619 -1.31 -7.02 -32.92
C MET A 619 -1.38 -5.52 -33.22
N ASP A 620 -2.55 -5.03 -33.64
CA ASP A 620 -2.76 -3.60 -33.91
C ASP A 620 -2.53 -2.74 -32.66
N THR A 621 -3.04 -3.19 -31.49
CA THR A 621 -2.81 -2.52 -30.20
C THR A 621 -1.32 -2.42 -29.92
N MET A 622 -0.55 -3.49 -30.15
CA MET A 622 0.90 -3.49 -29.93
C MET A 622 1.64 -2.58 -30.90
N ILE A 623 1.27 -2.56 -32.18
CA ILE A 623 1.90 -1.67 -33.18
C ILE A 623 1.73 -0.21 -32.74
N HIS A 624 0.49 0.21 -32.49
CA HIS A 624 0.19 1.58 -32.06
C HIS A 624 0.86 1.93 -30.72
N SER A 625 0.85 0.99 -29.77
CA SER A 625 1.41 1.24 -28.45
C SER A 625 2.93 1.37 -28.47
N MET A 626 3.62 0.55 -29.27
CA MET A 626 5.08 0.62 -29.40
C MET A 626 5.52 1.88 -30.17
N ASP A 627 4.73 2.33 -31.15
CA ASP A 627 4.96 3.62 -31.83
C ASP A 627 4.79 4.77 -30.85
N GLY A 628 3.72 4.76 -30.06
CA GLY A 628 3.47 5.76 -29.02
C GLY A 628 4.58 5.81 -27.97
N LEU A 629 5.04 4.65 -27.49
CA LEU A 629 6.13 4.55 -26.52
C LEU A 629 7.45 5.11 -27.07
N ASP A 630 7.82 4.74 -28.31
CA ASP A 630 9.05 5.22 -28.96
C ASP A 630 9.01 6.75 -29.14
N VAL A 631 7.90 7.27 -29.65
CA VAL A 631 7.69 8.72 -29.85
C VAL A 631 7.75 9.46 -28.52
N ALA A 632 7.07 8.96 -27.49
CA ALA A 632 7.05 9.59 -26.17
C ALA A 632 8.47 9.68 -25.59
N LEU A 633 9.22 8.58 -25.59
CA LEU A 633 10.60 8.56 -25.07
C LEU A 633 11.52 9.50 -25.84
N LYS A 634 11.40 9.57 -27.17
CA LYS A 634 12.17 10.50 -28.02
C LYS A 634 11.77 11.97 -27.83
N SER A 635 10.54 12.23 -27.40
CA SER A 635 10.04 13.59 -27.17
C SER A 635 10.59 14.23 -25.89
N LEU A 636 11.08 13.41 -24.95
CA LEU A 636 11.56 13.87 -23.65
C LEU A 636 13.03 14.28 -23.69
N THR A 637 13.35 15.36 -22.97
CA THR A 637 14.73 15.75 -22.69
C THR A 637 15.11 15.31 -21.29
N PHE A 638 16.22 14.59 -21.16
CA PHE A 638 16.74 14.12 -19.88
C PHE A 638 17.99 14.93 -19.50
N LYS A 639 17.99 15.52 -18.30
CA LYS A 639 19.06 16.35 -17.75
C LYS A 639 19.71 15.70 -16.52
#